data_AF-A0A844C5Z0-F1
#
_entry.id   AF-A0A844C5Z0-F1
#
_cell.length_a   1.000
_cell.length_b   1.000
_cell.length_c   1.000
_cell.angle_alpha   90.00
_cell.angle_beta   90.00
_cell.angle_gamma   90.00
#
_symmetry.space_group_name_H-M   'P 1'
#
loop_
_entity.id
_entity.type
_entity.pdbx_description
1 polymer ?
#
loop_
_entity_poly.entity_id
_entity_poly.type
_entity_poly.pdbx_seq_one_letter_code
_entity_poly.pdbx_strand_id
1 'polypeptide(L)'
;MTFISKVKQGAINGWHTHQILPSISIAQAILESASGASPLGAKYNNLFGIKASEDWTGKVINLPTRDYGANGSYQTNANFRWYDSWNDSMLDHAAFFTNTPWREINYAAVVGEKDYKKAAQALQSAGYATDPQYATKLIQRIEQNNLTQYDTEAFNGQPSNVGVIKKTVGGTLTELAKSAVKQYDVTLIGDSLGVGTQPKLAGAFKSFTHDVLGSRQITHATNSLNGTYVLQSLKDYGQLKDIVVVILGTNRGVTDTEIDNFVAIAGNRKVIFVDTNSNVAHRQSVSDAYRRASERHNNAYFANWMAHSSSLRSRYFGSDDIHMTNEGYQAHANFIKMAVYEAGVGVKTTSGTIGTLTEYIGIEDIDYKGGNLVSPKGESVIYNHPANELWGSKTGERVIWIESILEVDSDDPQFILETAVKVMKENGQPAAQYVVDLAELPDDVSIGEWGLVLDHEFNPPLYIHARVLEIITSETDINANKAVIGNVTEVFPADKSDIKLIQAELKKTRTELMGEWRQSIETTAVMSATNGFILSDYIQETQLVVSIPSTSQMPAYYTWERVSEDSIADREFNDILENTEETNRLTLYLKDVVGDESMFICIALDTKRKVINIATTMVRYQLQGLSEADKSEIQNGTVNNLKRGEVVTEINNNNAFNITNNGISIGGVELTSVQLHQLLELLN
;
A
#
# COMPACT_ATOMS: atom_id res chain seq x y z
N MET A 1 31.52 -21.23 16.52
CA MET A 1 30.72 -20.75 15.37
C MET A 1 31.41 -21.19 14.08
N THR A 2 30.67 -21.82 13.16
CA THR A 2 31.19 -22.28 11.86
C THR A 2 31.27 -21.11 10.87
N PHE A 3 32.08 -21.23 9.80
CA PHE A 3 32.15 -20.22 8.74
C PHE A 3 30.77 -19.88 8.17
N ILE A 4 30.01 -20.91 7.78
CA ILE A 4 28.65 -20.77 7.21
C ILE A 4 27.74 -19.98 8.14
N SER A 5 27.76 -20.25 9.47
CA SER A 5 26.92 -19.51 10.42
C SER A 5 27.22 -18.01 10.48
N LYS A 6 28.44 -17.58 10.13
CA LYS A 6 28.85 -16.17 10.14
C LYS A 6 28.46 -15.42 8.86
N VAL A 7 28.32 -16.12 7.73
CA VAL A 7 28.03 -15.51 6.42
C VAL A 7 26.59 -15.72 5.97
N LYS A 8 25.87 -16.68 6.59
CA LYS A 8 24.48 -17.03 6.29
C LYS A 8 23.58 -15.80 6.16
N GLN A 9 23.63 -14.91 7.17
CA GLN A 9 22.72 -13.78 7.22
C GLN A 9 22.98 -12.78 6.09
N GLY A 10 24.25 -12.51 5.76
CA GLY A 10 24.61 -11.65 4.64
C GLY A 10 24.16 -12.25 3.29
N ALA A 11 24.21 -13.58 3.14
CA ALA A 11 23.71 -14.27 1.96
C ALA A 11 22.18 -14.16 1.80
N ILE A 12 21.44 -14.35 2.89
CA ILE A 12 19.97 -14.19 2.91
C ILE A 12 19.59 -12.73 2.59
N ASN A 13 20.28 -11.75 3.18
CA ASN A 13 20.03 -10.35 2.88
C ASN A 13 20.32 -10.03 1.41
N GLY A 14 21.40 -10.58 0.84
CA GLY A 14 21.74 -10.42 -0.57
C GLY A 14 20.65 -10.90 -1.53
N TRP A 15 19.91 -11.96 -1.15
CA TRP A 15 18.70 -12.37 -1.88
C TRP A 15 17.59 -11.31 -1.81
N HIS A 16 17.35 -10.72 -0.64
CA HIS A 16 16.28 -9.75 -0.48
C HIS A 16 16.57 -8.39 -1.14
N THR A 17 17.85 -8.00 -1.29
CA THR A 17 18.22 -6.70 -1.88
C THR A 17 18.63 -6.78 -3.35
N HIS A 18 19.30 -7.86 -3.77
CA HIS A 18 19.84 -8.02 -5.12
C HIS A 18 19.44 -9.35 -5.79
N GLN A 19 18.57 -10.13 -5.15
CA GLN A 19 18.03 -11.39 -5.70
C GLN A 19 19.10 -12.42 -6.09
N ILE A 20 20.20 -12.48 -5.35
CA ILE A 20 21.25 -13.50 -5.53
C ILE A 20 21.04 -14.63 -4.53
N LEU A 21 21.02 -15.89 -5.01
CA LEU A 21 20.72 -17.05 -4.17
C LEU A 21 21.68 -17.19 -2.98
N PRO A 22 21.18 -17.39 -1.75
CA PRO A 22 22.05 -17.58 -0.59
C PRO A 22 23.01 -18.76 -0.74
N SER A 23 22.56 -19.86 -1.32
CA SER A 23 23.38 -21.05 -1.58
C SER A 23 24.54 -20.74 -2.53
N ILE A 24 24.31 -19.93 -3.56
CA ILE A 24 25.33 -19.47 -4.50
C ILE A 24 26.35 -18.59 -3.77
N SER A 25 25.90 -17.54 -3.07
CA SER A 25 26.81 -16.61 -2.38
C SER A 25 27.66 -17.30 -1.32
N ILE A 26 27.08 -18.23 -0.54
CA ILE A 26 27.83 -19.00 0.47
C ILE A 26 28.81 -19.96 -0.21
N ALA A 27 28.43 -20.64 -1.29
CA ALA A 27 29.32 -21.55 -2.02
C ALA A 27 30.50 -20.83 -2.66
N GLN A 28 30.26 -19.64 -3.24
CA GLN A 28 31.32 -18.76 -3.72
C GLN A 28 32.22 -18.31 -2.57
N ALA A 29 31.67 -17.84 -1.45
CA ALA A 29 32.47 -17.45 -0.30
C ALA A 29 33.34 -18.60 0.24
N ILE A 30 32.83 -19.83 0.27
CA ILE A 30 33.62 -21.04 0.64
C ILE A 30 34.77 -21.25 -0.35
N LEU A 31 34.49 -21.19 -1.65
CA LEU A 31 35.46 -21.42 -2.72
C LEU A 31 36.55 -20.34 -2.75
N GLU A 32 36.17 -19.06 -2.73
CA GLU A 32 37.06 -17.92 -2.95
C GLU A 32 37.93 -17.59 -1.72
N SER A 33 37.43 -17.88 -0.51
CA SER A 33 38.14 -17.52 0.74
C SER A 33 38.75 -18.71 1.49
N ALA A 34 38.65 -19.92 0.96
CA ALA A 34 38.94 -21.15 1.72
C ALA A 34 38.23 -21.15 3.09
N SER A 35 36.91 -20.88 3.06
CA SER A 35 36.07 -20.73 4.27
C SER A 35 36.60 -19.67 5.26
N GLY A 36 37.05 -18.53 4.73
CA GLY A 36 37.53 -17.36 5.48
C GLY A 36 39.00 -17.43 5.89
N ALA A 37 39.72 -18.50 5.55
CA ALA A 37 41.12 -18.68 5.92
C ALA A 37 42.11 -17.97 4.98
N SER A 38 41.67 -17.49 3.82
CA SER A 38 42.53 -16.72 2.90
C SER A 38 43.04 -15.45 3.59
N PRO A 39 44.26 -14.96 3.29
CA PRO A 39 44.78 -13.73 3.90
C PRO A 39 43.85 -12.52 3.71
N LEU A 40 43.18 -12.42 2.55
CA LEU A 40 42.18 -11.38 2.27
C LEU A 40 40.93 -11.53 3.14
N GLY A 41 40.38 -12.74 3.26
CA GLY A 41 39.20 -13.01 4.08
C GLY A 41 39.48 -12.86 5.57
N ALA A 42 40.62 -13.33 6.06
CA ALA A 42 40.95 -13.35 7.48
C ALA A 42 41.38 -12.00 8.04
N LYS A 43 42.12 -11.19 7.27
CA LYS A 43 42.66 -9.89 7.75
C LYS A 43 41.84 -8.68 7.32
N TYR A 44 41.18 -8.76 6.17
CA TYR A 44 40.51 -7.61 5.54
C TYR A 44 39.03 -7.90 5.25
N ASN A 45 38.51 -9.00 5.78
CA ASN A 45 37.12 -9.43 5.63
C ASN A 45 36.65 -9.57 4.16
N ASN A 46 37.56 -9.60 3.19
CA ASN A 46 37.21 -9.69 1.76
C ASN A 46 37.14 -11.16 1.34
N LEU A 47 35.94 -11.72 1.34
CA LEU A 47 35.71 -13.15 1.09
C LEU A 47 35.81 -13.53 -0.40
N PHE A 48 35.63 -12.56 -1.30
CA PHE A 48 35.48 -12.80 -2.74
C PHE A 48 36.66 -12.28 -3.56
N GLY A 49 37.67 -11.69 -2.92
CA GLY A 49 38.83 -11.11 -3.59
C GLY A 49 38.49 -9.93 -4.49
N ILE A 50 37.41 -9.18 -4.20
CA ILE A 50 36.95 -8.09 -5.05
C ILE A 50 37.97 -6.94 -5.03
N LYS A 51 38.47 -6.58 -6.21
CA LYS A 51 39.36 -5.44 -6.42
C LYS A 51 38.59 -4.13 -6.24
N ALA A 52 39.23 -3.10 -5.70
CA ALA A 52 38.67 -1.76 -5.61
C ALA A 52 38.74 -1.10 -6.99
N SER A 53 37.58 -0.93 -7.61
CA SER A 53 37.35 -0.20 -8.86
C SER A 53 37.09 1.29 -8.58
N GLU A 54 37.01 2.14 -9.61
CA GLU A 54 36.86 3.59 -9.45
C GLU A 54 35.58 4.01 -8.69
N ASP A 55 34.53 3.18 -8.73
CA ASP A 55 33.28 3.35 -7.99
C ASP A 55 33.39 3.02 -6.49
N TRP A 56 34.50 2.42 -6.04
CA TRP A 56 34.66 2.04 -4.64
C TRP A 56 35.16 3.19 -3.77
N THR A 57 34.32 3.62 -2.82
CA THR A 57 34.62 4.69 -1.85
C THR A 57 35.00 4.20 -0.45
N GLY A 58 34.94 2.89 -0.22
CA GLY A 58 35.24 2.26 1.07
C GLY A 58 36.75 2.07 1.32
N LYS A 59 37.08 1.34 2.40
CA LYS A 59 38.49 1.06 2.76
C LYS A 59 39.15 0.24 1.66
N VAL A 60 40.44 0.51 1.42
CA VAL A 60 41.24 -0.17 0.40
C VAL A 60 42.52 -0.70 1.02
N ILE A 61 42.96 -1.87 0.59
CA ILE A 61 44.29 -2.40 0.88
C ILE A 61 45.03 -2.73 -0.42
N ASN A 62 46.28 -2.28 -0.53
CA ASN A 62 47.15 -2.63 -1.65
C ASN A 62 47.96 -3.88 -1.29
N LEU A 63 47.82 -4.95 -2.08
CA LEU A 63 48.53 -6.22 -1.85
C LEU A 63 49.10 -6.77 -3.17
N PRO A 64 50.22 -7.51 -3.11
CA PRO A 64 50.69 -8.28 -4.26
C PRO A 64 49.67 -9.37 -4.62
N THR A 65 49.29 -9.40 -5.89
CA THR A 65 48.47 -10.41 -6.54
C THR A 65 49.23 -11.07 -7.68
N ARG A 66 48.72 -12.20 -8.16
CA ARG A 66 49.28 -12.95 -9.27
C ARG A 66 48.29 -12.86 -10.44
N ASP A 67 48.59 -12.02 -11.42
CA ASP A 67 47.79 -11.91 -12.66
C ASP A 67 48.35 -12.86 -13.72
N TYR A 68 47.51 -13.25 -14.69
CA TYR A 68 47.86 -14.14 -15.79
C TYR A 68 47.81 -13.38 -17.11
N GLY A 69 48.96 -13.31 -17.80
CA GLY A 69 49.06 -12.80 -19.17
C GLY A 69 49.29 -13.92 -20.18
N ALA A 70 49.46 -13.57 -21.46
CA ALA A 70 49.66 -14.52 -22.56
C ALA A 70 50.84 -15.49 -22.36
N ASN A 71 51.81 -15.15 -21.49
CA ASN A 71 53.02 -15.94 -21.20
C ASN A 71 53.04 -16.54 -19.78
N GLY A 72 51.86 -16.70 -19.15
CA GLY A 72 51.72 -17.24 -17.80
C GLY A 72 51.56 -16.17 -16.72
N SER A 73 51.72 -16.56 -15.46
CA SER A 73 51.45 -15.68 -14.33
C SER A 73 52.62 -14.80 -13.93
N TYR A 74 52.37 -13.54 -13.60
CA TYR A 74 53.34 -12.60 -13.02
C TYR A 74 52.78 -11.94 -11.75
N GLN A 75 53.65 -11.46 -10.86
CA GLN A 75 53.24 -10.72 -9.66
C GLN A 75 53.05 -9.24 -9.99
N THR A 76 51.95 -8.67 -9.52
CA THR A 76 51.65 -7.23 -9.60
C THR A 76 50.92 -6.81 -8.34
N ASN A 77 50.91 -5.52 -7.99
CA ASN A 77 50.10 -5.05 -6.87
C ASN A 77 48.68 -4.69 -7.36
N ALA A 78 47.68 -5.01 -6.56
CA ALA A 78 46.29 -4.62 -6.79
C ALA A 78 45.67 -4.02 -5.54
N ASN A 79 44.76 -3.08 -5.75
CA ASN A 79 43.91 -2.53 -4.70
C ASN A 79 42.71 -3.47 -4.50
N PHE A 80 42.52 -3.93 -3.28
CA PHE A 80 41.38 -4.76 -2.87
C PHE A 80 40.48 -3.99 -1.93
N ARG A 81 39.17 -4.26 -2.01
CA ARG A 81 38.19 -3.75 -1.04
C ARG A 81 38.50 -4.30 0.35
N TRP A 82 38.35 -3.48 1.39
CA TRP A 82 38.47 -3.87 2.79
C TRP A 82 37.15 -3.56 3.50
N TYR A 83 36.60 -4.56 4.19
CA TYR A 83 35.31 -4.48 4.87
C TYR A 83 35.46 -4.52 6.39
N ASP A 84 34.47 -3.97 7.10
CA ASP A 84 34.41 -3.99 8.57
C ASP A 84 33.99 -5.37 9.10
N SER A 85 33.22 -6.13 8.33
CA SER A 85 32.82 -7.49 8.65
C SER A 85 32.69 -8.39 7.42
N TRP A 86 32.66 -9.71 7.65
CA TRP A 86 32.29 -10.68 6.61
C TRP A 86 30.88 -10.46 6.07
N ASN A 87 29.97 -9.92 6.89
CA ASN A 87 28.62 -9.62 6.45
C ASN A 87 28.60 -8.51 5.40
N ASP A 88 29.42 -7.46 5.59
CA ASP A 88 29.53 -6.37 4.61
C ASP A 88 30.14 -6.87 3.30
N SER A 89 31.09 -7.82 3.36
CA SER A 89 31.62 -8.47 2.16
C SER A 89 30.57 -9.31 1.41
N MET A 90 29.63 -9.94 2.11
CA MET A 90 28.53 -10.69 1.49
C MET A 90 27.51 -9.76 0.83
N LEU A 91 27.19 -8.62 1.46
CA LEU A 91 26.28 -7.63 0.89
C LEU A 91 26.87 -6.95 -0.35
N ASP A 92 28.15 -6.56 -0.30
CA ASP A 92 28.85 -5.98 -1.45
C ASP A 92 28.99 -6.98 -2.61
N HIS A 93 29.14 -8.27 -2.30
CA HIS A 93 29.10 -9.33 -3.32
C HIS A 93 27.72 -9.47 -3.98
N ALA A 94 26.63 -9.35 -3.22
CA ALA A 94 25.30 -9.36 -3.84
C ALA A 94 25.10 -8.12 -4.73
N ALA A 95 25.54 -6.95 -4.29
CA ALA A 95 25.50 -5.71 -5.07
C ALA A 95 26.39 -5.77 -6.32
N PHE A 96 27.49 -6.53 -6.30
CA PHE A 96 28.40 -6.69 -7.43
C PHE A 96 27.67 -7.08 -8.71
N PHE A 97 26.60 -7.89 -8.65
CA PHE A 97 25.87 -8.33 -9.84
C PHE A 97 25.00 -7.24 -10.47
N THR A 98 24.68 -6.16 -9.75
CA THR A 98 23.75 -5.11 -10.19
C THR A 98 24.31 -3.69 -10.07
N ASN A 99 25.53 -3.49 -9.58
CA ASN A 99 26.06 -2.16 -9.28
C ASN A 99 26.46 -1.33 -10.51
N THR A 100 26.43 -1.91 -11.70
CA THR A 100 26.59 -1.17 -12.96
C THR A 100 25.62 -1.69 -14.01
N PRO A 101 25.18 -0.85 -14.98
CA PRO A 101 24.29 -1.28 -16.05
C PRO A 101 24.82 -2.47 -16.84
N TRP A 102 26.14 -2.55 -17.06
CA TRP A 102 26.74 -3.69 -17.75
C TRP A 102 26.60 -4.99 -16.95
N ARG A 103 26.82 -4.96 -15.62
CA ARG A 103 26.71 -6.15 -14.78
C ARG A 103 25.28 -6.63 -14.65
N GLU A 104 24.34 -5.71 -14.51
CA GLU A 104 22.91 -6.01 -14.47
C GLU A 104 22.48 -6.76 -15.75
N ILE A 105 22.93 -6.29 -16.92
CA ILE A 105 22.67 -6.98 -18.20
C ILE A 105 23.41 -8.32 -18.28
N ASN A 106 24.71 -8.35 -17.95
CA ASN A 106 25.55 -9.55 -18.10
C ASN A 106 25.16 -10.69 -17.14
N TYR A 107 24.66 -10.35 -15.95
CA TYR A 107 24.23 -11.30 -14.92
C TYR A 107 22.71 -11.41 -14.78
N ALA A 108 21.92 -10.90 -15.73
CA ALA A 108 20.45 -10.94 -15.68
C ALA A 108 19.89 -12.36 -15.47
N ALA A 109 20.56 -13.39 -16.01
CA ALA A 109 20.17 -14.79 -15.83
C ALA A 109 20.56 -15.40 -14.47
N VAL A 110 21.33 -14.67 -13.65
CA VAL A 110 21.69 -15.04 -12.27
C VAL A 110 20.75 -14.35 -11.28
N VAL A 111 20.41 -13.08 -11.54
CA VAL A 111 19.54 -12.27 -10.68
C VAL A 111 18.11 -12.83 -10.71
N GLY A 112 17.56 -13.17 -9.55
CA GLY A 112 16.19 -13.69 -9.40
C GLY A 112 16.01 -15.17 -9.74
N GLU A 113 17.04 -15.86 -10.24
CA GLU A 113 16.99 -17.31 -10.48
C GLU A 113 16.82 -18.05 -9.15
N LYS A 114 15.91 -19.03 -9.11
CA LYS A 114 15.57 -19.81 -7.91
C LYS A 114 16.14 -21.23 -7.92
N ASP A 115 16.72 -21.65 -9.04
CA ASP A 115 17.43 -22.91 -9.19
C ASP A 115 18.95 -22.69 -9.15
N TYR A 116 19.60 -23.15 -8.08
CA TYR A 116 21.04 -22.98 -7.89
C TYR A 116 21.88 -23.65 -8.99
N LYS A 117 21.38 -24.69 -9.66
CA LYS A 117 22.12 -25.33 -10.77
C LYS A 117 22.11 -24.42 -12.00
N LYS A 118 20.97 -23.79 -12.28
CA LYS A 118 20.85 -22.79 -13.35
C LYS A 118 21.65 -21.53 -13.03
N ALA A 119 21.58 -21.03 -11.80
CA ALA A 119 22.37 -19.87 -11.38
C ALA A 119 23.89 -20.13 -11.48
N ALA A 120 24.36 -21.32 -11.08
CA ALA A 120 25.77 -21.70 -11.23
C ALA A 120 26.20 -21.79 -12.70
N GLN A 121 25.34 -22.33 -13.57
CA GLN A 121 25.59 -22.37 -15.02
C GLN A 121 25.56 -20.97 -15.64
N ALA A 122 24.63 -20.11 -15.22
CA ALA A 122 24.54 -18.74 -15.68
C ALA A 122 25.78 -17.92 -15.28
N LEU A 123 26.30 -18.10 -14.06
CA LEU A 123 27.57 -17.49 -13.62
C LEU A 123 28.75 -17.90 -14.51
N GLN A 124 28.83 -19.18 -14.89
CA GLN A 124 29.88 -19.66 -15.78
C GLN A 124 29.72 -19.09 -17.19
N SER A 125 28.50 -19.09 -17.73
CA SER A 125 28.21 -18.52 -19.06
C SER A 125 28.46 -17.01 -19.13
N ALA A 126 28.18 -16.29 -18.03
CA ALA A 126 28.42 -14.85 -17.89
C ALA A 126 29.89 -14.50 -17.69
N GLY A 127 30.79 -15.50 -17.61
CA GLY A 127 32.22 -15.30 -17.48
C GLY A 127 32.69 -14.85 -16.10
N TYR A 128 31.94 -15.19 -15.03
CA TYR A 128 32.31 -14.81 -13.65
C TYR A 128 33.71 -15.35 -13.26
N ALA A 129 34.04 -16.57 -13.69
CA ALA A 129 35.33 -17.19 -13.48
C ALA A 129 35.86 -17.82 -14.77
N THR A 130 37.19 -17.82 -14.94
CA THR A 130 37.87 -18.44 -16.08
C THR A 130 38.02 -19.96 -15.95
N ASP A 131 37.66 -20.52 -14.80
CA ASP A 131 37.71 -21.96 -14.54
C ASP A 131 36.56 -22.69 -15.27
N PRO A 132 36.84 -23.63 -16.19
CA PRO A 132 35.82 -24.36 -16.93
C PRO A 132 34.96 -25.27 -16.04
N GLN A 133 35.35 -25.52 -14.79
CA GLN A 133 34.61 -26.33 -13.82
C GLN A 133 33.95 -25.50 -12.72
N TYR A 134 33.85 -24.18 -12.90
CA TYR A 134 33.33 -23.29 -11.86
C TYR A 134 31.91 -23.66 -11.41
N ALA A 135 30.97 -23.83 -12.34
CA ALA A 135 29.60 -24.20 -12.01
C ALA A 135 29.54 -25.54 -11.25
N THR A 136 30.31 -26.53 -11.70
CA THR A 136 30.39 -27.84 -11.04
C THR A 136 30.92 -27.73 -9.61
N LYS A 137 31.94 -26.90 -9.38
CA LYS A 137 32.53 -26.67 -8.06
C LYS A 137 31.57 -25.96 -7.09
N LEU A 138 30.72 -25.08 -7.60
CA LEU A 138 29.67 -24.43 -6.80
C LEU A 138 28.57 -25.42 -6.43
N ILE A 139 28.03 -26.15 -7.42
CA ILE A 139 26.99 -27.16 -7.21
C ILE A 139 27.43 -28.19 -6.16
N GLN A 140 28.67 -28.70 -6.28
CA GLN A 140 29.22 -29.65 -5.30
C GLN A 140 29.26 -29.07 -3.88
N ARG A 141 29.66 -27.81 -3.71
CA ARG A 141 29.71 -27.16 -2.39
C ARG A 141 28.31 -26.94 -1.81
N ILE A 142 27.35 -26.58 -2.65
CA ILE A 142 25.95 -26.41 -2.28
C ILE A 142 25.38 -27.72 -1.76
N GLU A 143 25.59 -28.82 -2.49
CA GLU A 143 25.11 -30.15 -2.12
C GLU A 143 25.82 -30.69 -0.86
N GLN A 144 27.16 -30.58 -0.79
CA GLN A 144 27.96 -31.08 0.36
C GLN A 144 27.63 -30.37 1.68
N ASN A 145 27.28 -29.08 1.63
CA ASN A 145 26.99 -28.28 2.82
C ASN A 145 25.48 -28.07 3.02
N ASN A 146 24.63 -28.71 2.21
CA ASN A 146 23.18 -28.58 2.24
C ASN A 146 22.70 -27.11 2.21
N LEU A 147 23.27 -26.28 1.34
CA LEU A 147 23.06 -24.83 1.39
C LEU A 147 21.68 -24.37 0.87
N THR A 148 20.96 -25.23 0.15
CA THR A 148 19.60 -24.94 -0.36
C THR A 148 18.57 -24.72 0.75
N GLN A 149 18.86 -25.18 1.97
CA GLN A 149 18.06 -24.87 3.15
C GLN A 149 18.00 -23.34 3.41
N TYR A 150 19.04 -22.59 3.02
CA TYR A 150 19.09 -21.14 3.17
C TYR A 150 18.38 -20.41 2.04
N ASP A 151 18.32 -20.99 0.84
CA ASP A 151 17.44 -20.51 -0.24
C ASP A 151 15.98 -20.64 0.19
N THR A 152 15.63 -21.80 0.73
CA THR A 152 14.29 -22.09 1.28
C THR A 152 13.94 -21.15 2.43
N GLU A 153 14.90 -20.87 3.33
CA GLU A 153 14.75 -19.88 4.41
C GLU A 153 14.51 -18.46 3.85
N ALA A 154 15.21 -18.09 2.78
CA ALA A 154 15.01 -16.81 2.10
C ALA A 154 13.66 -16.74 1.33
N PHE A 155 13.14 -17.86 0.83
CA PHE A 155 11.87 -17.92 0.07
C PHE A 155 10.61 -18.00 0.95
N ASN A 156 10.63 -18.79 2.04
CA ASN A 156 9.45 -19.16 2.81
C ASN A 156 8.99 -18.12 3.85
N GLY A 157 9.59 -16.94 3.87
CA GLY A 157 9.10 -15.84 4.71
C GLY A 157 9.16 -16.16 6.21
N GLN A 158 10.35 -16.36 6.75
CA GLN A 158 10.75 -15.59 7.91
C GLN A 158 12.08 -14.92 7.55
N PRO A 159 12.12 -13.59 7.33
CA PRO A 159 13.38 -12.89 7.38
C PRO A 159 13.93 -13.09 8.79
N SER A 160 14.96 -13.92 8.94
CA SER A 160 15.87 -13.79 10.07
C SER A 160 16.38 -12.35 10.00
N ASN A 161 15.94 -11.53 10.94
CA ASN A 161 16.18 -10.10 11.03
C ASN A 161 17.65 -9.72 10.81
N VAL A 162 17.97 -9.20 9.62
CA VAL A 162 18.69 -7.94 9.52
C VAL A 162 17.82 -7.06 8.65
N GLY A 163 16.84 -6.43 9.30
CA GLY A 163 16.28 -5.23 8.74
C GLY A 163 17.43 -4.26 8.46
N VAL A 164 17.21 -3.37 7.50
CA VAL A 164 17.58 -1.98 7.79
C VAL A 164 16.88 -1.68 9.11
N ILE A 165 17.58 -1.87 10.24
CA ILE A 165 17.08 -1.38 11.51
C ILE A 165 16.99 0.10 11.24
N LYS A 166 15.76 0.62 11.12
CA LYS A 166 15.48 2.05 11.07
C LYS A 166 16.17 2.63 12.30
N LYS A 167 17.40 3.11 12.09
CA LYS A 167 18.24 3.67 13.15
C LYS A 167 17.69 5.01 13.57
N THR A 168 17.08 5.71 12.61
CA THR A 168 16.27 6.89 12.85
C THR A 168 14.85 6.50 13.25
N VAL A 169 14.44 6.74 14.48
CA VAL A 169 13.12 6.34 15.01
C VAL A 169 12.27 7.55 15.42
N GLY A 170 10.97 7.34 15.58
CA GLY A 170 10.01 8.39 15.93
C GLY A 170 9.23 8.91 14.72
N GLY A 171 8.32 9.85 14.99
CA GLY A 171 7.38 10.42 14.02
C GLY A 171 5.98 10.53 14.62
N THR A 172 4.97 10.64 13.75
CA THR A 172 3.56 10.71 14.17
C THR A 172 3.13 9.40 14.83
N LEU A 173 2.53 9.50 16.01
CA LEU A 173 2.11 8.35 16.80
C LEU A 173 0.86 7.68 16.19
N THR A 174 1.01 6.42 15.77
CA THR A 174 -0.09 5.60 15.22
C THR A 174 -0.93 4.93 16.32
N GLU A 175 -2.18 4.53 16.00
CA GLU A 175 -3.03 3.77 16.94
C GLU A 175 -2.43 2.41 17.34
N LEU A 176 -1.75 1.76 16.40
CA LEU A 176 -1.01 0.53 16.67
C LEU A 176 0.09 0.78 17.70
N ALA A 177 0.91 1.82 17.49
CA ALA A 177 1.97 2.19 18.42
C ALA A 177 1.39 2.57 19.79
N LYS A 178 0.28 3.32 19.87
CA LYS A 178 -0.40 3.66 21.15
C LYS A 178 -0.75 2.42 21.98
N SER A 179 -1.20 1.36 21.33
CA SER A 179 -1.57 0.11 21.99
C SER A 179 -0.34 -0.73 22.33
N ALA A 180 0.58 -0.89 21.38
CA ALA A 180 1.73 -1.76 21.51
C ALA A 180 2.77 -1.28 22.54
N VAL A 181 2.92 0.04 22.74
CA VAL A 181 3.93 0.55 23.70
C VAL A 181 3.70 0.11 25.14
N LYS A 182 2.46 -0.27 25.48
CA LYS A 182 2.09 -0.74 26.83
C LYS A 182 2.78 -2.02 27.25
N GLN A 183 3.45 -2.73 26.34
CA GLN A 183 4.21 -3.96 26.66
C GLN A 183 5.66 -3.70 27.08
N TYR A 184 6.20 -2.50 26.84
CA TYR A 184 7.62 -2.23 27.04
C TYR A 184 7.95 -1.74 28.45
N ASP A 185 9.13 -2.12 28.91
CA ASP A 185 9.75 -1.65 30.13
C ASP A 185 10.77 -0.54 29.76
N VAL A 186 10.51 0.71 30.17
CA VAL A 186 11.22 1.91 29.69
C VAL A 186 11.86 2.69 30.83
N THR A 187 13.12 3.11 30.64
CA THR A 187 13.82 4.07 31.49
C THR A 187 13.98 5.40 30.75
N LEU A 188 13.63 6.52 31.36
CA LEU A 188 13.92 7.86 30.83
C LEU A 188 15.03 8.54 31.64
N ILE A 189 16.11 8.96 30.99
CA ILE A 189 17.14 9.84 31.58
C ILE A 189 17.14 11.13 30.79
N GLY A 190 16.94 12.27 31.45
CA GLY A 190 16.79 13.53 30.72
C GLY A 190 17.11 14.81 31.47
N ASP A 191 17.27 15.87 30.68
CA ASP A 191 17.48 17.25 31.12
C ASP A 191 16.15 17.99 31.32
N SER A 192 16.12 19.32 31.16
CA SER A 192 14.91 20.13 31.32
C SER A 192 13.78 19.74 30.35
N LEU A 193 14.11 19.28 29.14
CA LEU A 193 13.08 18.76 28.23
C LEU A 193 12.52 17.42 28.73
N GLY A 194 13.38 16.60 29.33
CA GLY A 194 12.96 15.38 30.00
C GLY A 194 12.00 15.65 31.16
N VAL A 195 12.25 16.70 31.95
CA VAL A 195 11.37 17.12 33.05
C VAL A 195 9.95 17.43 32.56
N GLY A 196 9.80 18.18 31.46
CA GLY A 196 8.47 18.50 30.93
C GLY A 196 7.81 17.35 30.17
N THR A 197 8.58 16.44 29.59
CA THR A 197 8.07 15.31 28.79
C THR A 197 7.65 14.13 29.67
N GLN A 198 8.37 13.89 30.77
CA GLN A 198 8.15 12.75 31.66
C GLN A 198 6.68 12.60 32.13
N PRO A 199 5.97 13.65 32.58
CA PRO A 199 4.58 13.53 33.00
C PRO A 199 3.63 13.03 31.90
N LYS A 200 3.94 13.33 30.62
CA LYS A 200 3.12 12.93 29.46
C LYS A 200 3.37 11.48 29.01
N LEU A 201 4.43 10.86 29.52
CA LEU A 201 4.77 9.45 29.34
C LEU A 201 4.27 8.56 30.49
N ALA A 202 3.79 9.16 31.59
CA ALA A 202 3.26 8.41 32.72
C ALA A 202 2.09 7.50 32.28
N GLY A 203 2.16 6.22 32.65
CA GLY A 203 1.14 5.22 32.30
C GLY A 203 1.16 4.73 30.84
N ALA A 204 2.10 5.20 30.01
CA ALA A 204 2.20 4.77 28.61
C ALA A 204 2.81 3.38 28.43
N PHE A 205 3.64 2.94 29.38
CA PHE A 205 4.47 1.74 29.28
C PHE A 205 4.13 0.74 30.39
N LYS A 206 4.52 -0.53 30.22
CA LYS A 206 4.33 -1.61 31.21
C LYS A 206 4.99 -1.25 32.54
N SER A 207 6.23 -0.80 32.48
CA SER A 207 6.98 -0.24 33.60
C SER A 207 7.73 0.98 33.11
N PHE A 208 7.66 2.06 33.88
CA PHE A 208 8.32 3.32 33.54
C PHE A 208 9.14 3.81 34.73
N THR A 209 10.46 3.80 34.57
CA THR A 209 11.42 4.39 35.51
C THR A 209 11.98 5.66 34.87
N HIS A 210 12.22 6.70 35.65
CA HIS A 210 12.79 7.93 35.11
C HIS A 210 13.69 8.63 36.12
N ASP A 211 14.68 9.34 35.61
CA ASP A 211 15.49 10.29 36.35
C ASP A 211 15.76 11.50 35.44
N VAL A 212 15.01 12.57 35.69
CA VAL A 212 15.04 13.80 34.90
C VAL A 212 15.37 14.98 35.80
N LEU A 213 16.30 15.83 35.36
CA LEU A 213 16.74 16.99 36.13
C LEU A 213 17.17 18.11 35.19
N GLY A 214 16.70 19.34 35.42
CA GLY A 214 16.84 20.45 34.47
C GLY A 214 18.24 20.65 33.88
N SER A 215 19.26 20.60 34.72
CA SER A 215 20.66 20.82 34.32
C SER A 215 21.45 19.54 34.06
N ARG A 216 20.76 18.39 33.85
CA ARG A 216 21.42 17.11 33.58
C ARG A 216 22.17 17.17 32.25
N GLN A 217 23.33 16.52 32.20
CA GLN A 217 24.15 16.35 31.01
C GLN A 217 24.53 14.88 30.85
N ILE A 218 24.98 14.47 29.67
CA ILE A 218 25.47 13.09 29.47
C ILE A 218 26.61 12.76 30.45
N THR A 219 27.57 13.67 30.63
CA THR A 219 28.54 13.64 31.73
C THR A 219 28.61 14.99 32.44
N HIS A 220 28.87 14.96 33.75
CA HIS A 220 29.02 16.16 34.58
C HIS A 220 29.89 15.82 35.82
N ALA A 221 30.61 16.80 36.37
CA ALA A 221 31.45 16.59 37.56
C ALA A 221 30.63 16.21 38.81
N THR A 222 29.48 16.88 39.01
CA THR A 222 28.49 16.53 40.03
C THR A 222 27.67 15.30 39.60
N ASN A 223 27.72 14.22 40.40
CA ASN A 223 27.02 12.95 40.12
C ASN A 223 25.52 13.10 39.87
N SER A 224 24.83 13.98 40.61
CA SER A 224 23.40 14.20 40.45
C SER A 224 23.02 14.79 39.08
N LEU A 225 23.94 15.52 38.43
CA LEU A 225 23.76 16.10 37.10
C LEU A 225 24.36 15.23 35.98
N ASN A 226 25.01 14.12 36.33
CA ASN A 226 25.70 13.24 35.40
C ASN A 226 24.76 12.08 34.99
N GLY A 227 24.25 12.13 33.77
CA GLY A 227 23.37 11.10 33.21
C GLY A 227 24.03 9.73 33.12
N THR A 228 25.33 9.66 32.82
CA THR A 228 26.09 8.40 32.78
C THR A 228 26.21 7.78 34.17
N TYR A 229 26.44 8.58 35.21
CA TYR A 229 26.45 8.12 36.60
C TYR A 229 25.08 7.59 37.03
N VAL A 230 23.99 8.27 36.65
CA VAL A 230 22.61 7.82 36.92
C VAL A 230 22.29 6.52 36.19
N LEU A 231 22.68 6.40 34.92
CA LEU A 231 22.53 5.16 34.17
C LEU A 231 23.23 3.98 34.88
N GLN A 232 24.47 4.19 35.32
CA GLN A 232 25.23 3.19 36.06
C GLN A 232 24.55 2.83 37.38
N SER A 233 24.10 3.83 38.14
CA SER A 233 23.38 3.60 39.40
C SER A 233 22.10 2.78 39.18
N LEU A 234 21.27 3.14 38.20
CA LEU A 234 20.06 2.39 37.85
C LEU A 234 20.37 0.96 37.43
N LYS A 235 21.50 0.73 36.73
CA LYS A 235 21.96 -0.62 36.38
C LYS A 235 22.35 -1.41 37.62
N ASP A 236 23.13 -0.83 38.52
CA ASP A 236 23.64 -1.49 39.73
C ASP A 236 22.52 -1.85 40.72
N TYR A 237 21.48 -1.00 40.82
CA TYR A 237 20.30 -1.29 41.62
C TYR A 237 19.25 -2.16 40.92
N GLY A 238 19.53 -2.67 39.70
CA GLY A 238 18.59 -3.52 38.94
C GLY A 238 17.32 -2.78 38.48
N GLN A 239 17.34 -1.45 38.44
CA GLN A 239 16.22 -0.60 38.04
C GLN A 239 16.24 -0.22 36.55
N LEU A 240 17.38 -0.42 35.87
CA LEU A 240 17.53 -0.09 34.45
C LEU A 240 16.76 -1.07 33.55
N LYS A 241 15.72 -0.55 32.90
CA LYS A 241 14.79 -1.29 32.01
C LYS A 241 15.40 -1.62 30.64
N ASP A 242 14.67 -2.36 29.81
CA ASP A 242 15.14 -2.89 28.52
C ASP A 242 15.34 -1.82 27.44
N ILE A 243 14.57 -0.72 27.52
CA ILE A 243 14.67 0.43 26.62
C ILE A 243 15.04 1.66 27.45
N VAL A 244 16.09 2.37 27.05
CA VAL A 244 16.58 3.60 27.68
C VAL A 244 16.38 4.77 26.71
N VAL A 245 15.49 5.69 27.06
CA VAL A 245 15.29 6.95 26.34
C VAL A 245 16.18 8.03 26.96
N VAL A 246 16.94 8.71 26.12
CA VAL A 246 17.92 9.73 26.51
C VAL A 246 17.50 11.08 25.92
N ILE A 247 17.20 12.04 26.78
CA ILE A 247 16.88 13.43 26.41
C ILE A 247 17.93 14.33 27.06
N LEU A 248 19.15 14.29 26.55
CA LEU A 248 20.28 15.06 27.10
C LEU A 248 20.92 15.84 25.95
N GLY A 249 21.11 17.13 26.10
CA GLY A 249 21.75 17.92 25.03
C GLY A 249 21.31 19.37 24.97
N THR A 250 20.30 19.74 25.77
CA THR A 250 19.86 21.13 25.89
C THR A 250 20.93 21.99 26.56
N ASN A 251 21.62 21.45 27.57
CA ASN A 251 22.59 22.21 28.38
C ASN A 251 23.97 22.40 27.73
N ARG A 252 24.48 21.39 27.00
CA ARG A 252 25.74 21.46 26.25
C ARG A 252 25.82 20.40 25.13
N GLY A 253 26.78 20.57 24.23
CA GLY A 253 27.16 19.56 23.25
C GLY A 253 27.63 18.25 23.89
N VAL A 254 27.51 17.15 23.14
CA VAL A 254 27.92 15.80 23.53
C VAL A 254 28.98 15.29 22.57
N THR A 255 29.90 14.47 23.07
CA THR A 255 30.95 13.84 22.25
C THR A 255 30.67 12.37 21.99
N ASP A 256 31.19 11.84 20.89
CA ASP A 256 31.06 10.43 20.51
C ASP A 256 31.56 9.50 21.62
N THR A 257 32.67 9.84 22.30
CA THR A 257 33.22 9.06 23.42
C THR A 257 32.30 9.03 24.64
N GLU A 258 31.64 10.14 24.97
CA GLU A 258 30.67 10.16 26.08
C GLU A 258 29.47 9.27 25.79
N ILE A 259 29.00 9.29 24.54
CA ILE A 259 27.90 8.44 24.09
C ILE A 259 28.33 6.97 24.10
N ASP A 260 29.53 6.65 23.63
CA ASP A 260 30.06 5.28 23.62
C ASP A 260 30.13 4.69 25.02
N ASN A 261 30.62 5.46 25.99
CA ASN A 261 30.66 5.06 27.39
C ASN A 261 29.25 4.84 27.95
N PHE A 262 28.31 5.72 27.60
CA PHE A 262 26.90 5.58 28.00
C PHE A 262 26.28 4.29 27.43
N VAL A 263 26.45 4.02 26.14
CA VAL A 263 25.93 2.80 25.48
C VAL A 263 26.60 1.55 26.05
N ALA A 264 27.91 1.58 26.32
CA ALA A 264 28.62 0.47 26.94
C ALA A 264 28.05 0.09 28.32
N ILE A 265 27.67 1.09 29.12
CA ILE A 265 27.00 0.85 30.41
C ILE A 265 25.61 0.26 30.19
N ALA A 266 24.83 0.75 29.22
CA ALA A 266 23.51 0.18 28.90
C ALA A 266 23.57 -1.31 28.52
N GLY A 267 24.69 -1.77 27.96
CA GLY A 267 24.91 -3.17 27.59
C GLY A 267 24.04 -3.56 26.39
N ASN A 268 23.31 -4.67 26.47
CA ASN A 268 22.44 -5.13 25.37
C ASN A 268 21.09 -4.40 25.28
N ARG A 269 20.83 -3.44 26.16
CA ARG A 269 19.57 -2.66 26.18
C ARG A 269 19.49 -1.74 24.99
N LYS A 270 18.28 -1.46 24.52
CA LYS A 270 18.06 -0.50 23.43
C LYS A 270 18.19 0.92 23.97
N VAL A 271 18.97 1.78 23.31
CA VAL A 271 19.19 3.17 23.70
C VAL A 271 18.66 4.09 22.62
N ILE A 272 17.67 4.92 22.95
CA ILE A 272 17.06 5.88 22.03
C ILE A 272 17.54 7.27 22.42
N PHE A 273 18.39 7.86 21.59
CA PHE A 273 18.87 9.21 21.76
C PHE A 273 17.94 10.20 21.05
N VAL A 274 17.21 10.99 21.82
CA VAL A 274 16.32 12.03 21.31
C VAL A 274 17.10 13.34 21.26
N ASP A 275 17.24 13.91 20.07
CA ASP A 275 17.88 15.22 19.93
C ASP A 275 16.96 16.35 20.39
N THR A 276 17.49 17.57 20.37
CA THR A 276 16.77 18.76 20.82
C THR A 276 16.64 19.75 19.68
N ASN A 277 15.46 20.36 19.57
CA ASN A 277 15.27 21.55 18.74
C ASN A 277 15.41 22.85 19.54
N SER A 278 15.69 22.82 20.85
CA SER A 278 15.89 24.05 21.65
C SER A 278 16.88 25.01 20.97
N ASN A 279 16.69 26.32 21.14
CA ASN A 279 17.56 27.33 20.52
C ASN A 279 18.93 27.42 21.21
N VAL A 280 19.75 26.40 21.02
CA VAL A 280 21.09 26.31 21.61
C VAL A 280 22.11 26.10 20.51
N ALA A 281 23.24 26.81 20.59
CA ALA A 281 24.25 26.85 19.53
C ALA A 281 24.78 25.45 19.15
N HIS A 282 24.80 24.52 20.11
CA HIS A 282 25.30 23.16 19.93
C HIS A 282 24.24 22.14 19.47
N ARG A 283 22.98 22.53 19.23
CA ARG A 283 21.89 21.58 18.90
C ARG A 283 22.21 20.66 17.72
N GLN A 284 22.80 21.21 16.64
CA GLN A 284 23.19 20.42 15.46
C GLN A 284 24.28 19.41 15.80
N SER A 285 25.29 19.82 16.58
CA SER A 285 26.37 18.92 17.00
C SER A 285 25.89 17.75 17.86
N VAL A 286 24.86 17.98 18.69
CA VAL A 286 24.20 16.93 19.47
C VAL A 286 23.45 15.97 18.55
N SER A 287 22.65 16.49 17.63
CA SER A 287 21.89 15.69 16.65
C SER A 287 22.84 14.81 15.81
N ASP A 288 23.94 15.39 15.33
CA ASP A 288 24.95 14.65 14.55
C ASP A 288 25.64 13.55 15.36
N ALA A 289 25.97 13.81 16.62
CA ALA A 289 26.58 12.82 17.51
C ALA A 289 25.63 11.65 17.81
N TYR A 290 24.34 11.93 18.00
CA TYR A 290 23.32 10.90 18.19
C TYR A 290 23.04 10.07 16.93
N ARG A 291 23.03 10.71 15.76
CA ARG A 291 22.98 10.00 14.47
C ARG A 291 24.18 9.05 14.33
N ARG A 292 25.41 9.55 14.48
CA ARG A 292 26.63 8.72 14.42
C ARG A 292 26.64 7.60 15.45
N ALA A 293 26.11 7.82 16.65
CA ALA A 293 26.01 6.77 17.65
C ALA A 293 25.07 5.63 17.21
N SER A 294 23.95 5.95 16.55
CA SER A 294 23.03 4.93 16.01
C SER A 294 23.63 4.08 14.88
N GLU A 295 24.55 4.67 14.11
CA GLU A 295 25.32 4.00 13.06
C GLU A 295 26.41 3.09 13.66
N ARG A 296 27.08 3.54 14.72
CA ARG A 296 28.19 2.82 15.36
C ARG A 296 27.75 1.71 16.32
N HIS A 297 26.55 1.80 16.91
CA HIS A 297 26.08 0.85 17.92
C HIS A 297 24.80 0.13 17.48
N ASN A 298 24.81 -1.20 17.52
CA ASN A 298 23.69 -2.04 17.09
C ASN A 298 22.41 -1.81 17.90
N ASN A 299 22.56 -1.49 19.18
CA ASN A 299 21.47 -1.24 20.13
C ASN A 299 21.16 0.25 20.32
N ALA A 300 21.79 1.17 19.58
CA ALA A 300 21.47 2.59 19.63
C ALA A 300 20.57 3.02 18.46
N TYR A 301 19.68 3.96 18.75
CA TYR A 301 18.71 4.55 17.83
C TYR A 301 18.72 6.07 17.99
N PHE A 302 18.61 6.77 16.88
CA PHE A 302 18.55 8.23 16.78
C PHE A 302 17.09 8.66 16.60
N ALA A 303 16.57 9.50 17.47
CA ALA A 303 15.22 10.06 17.32
C ALA A 303 15.33 11.55 16.97
N ASN A 304 15.07 11.87 15.69
CA ASN A 304 15.25 13.20 15.10
C ASN A 304 14.04 14.12 15.39
N TRP A 305 13.90 14.48 16.67
CA TRP A 305 12.88 15.43 17.12
C TRP A 305 13.10 16.81 16.52
N MET A 306 14.36 17.21 16.29
CA MET A 306 14.71 18.47 15.66
C MET A 306 14.00 18.63 14.32
N ALA A 307 14.18 17.69 13.39
CA ALA A 307 13.48 17.74 12.10
C ALA A 307 11.95 17.64 12.26
N HIS A 308 11.46 16.76 13.13
CA HIS A 308 10.01 16.57 13.32
C HIS A 308 9.30 17.81 13.88
N SER A 309 10.00 18.64 14.65
CA SER A 309 9.43 19.84 15.28
C SER A 309 9.78 21.15 14.57
N SER A 310 10.59 21.12 13.50
CA SER A 310 11.08 22.33 12.81
C SER A 310 9.97 23.24 12.31
N SER A 311 8.97 22.68 11.61
CA SER A 311 7.82 23.42 11.08
C SER A 311 6.90 23.95 12.20
N LEU A 312 6.79 23.21 13.30
CA LEU A 312 5.88 23.52 14.40
C LEU A 312 6.55 24.23 15.56
N ARG A 313 7.74 24.79 15.34
CA ARG A 313 8.59 25.33 16.41
C ARG A 313 7.90 26.45 17.19
N SER A 314 7.21 27.36 16.51
CA SER A 314 6.46 28.47 17.13
C SER A 314 5.31 28.00 18.03
N ARG A 315 4.77 26.81 17.76
CA ARG A 315 3.69 26.18 18.54
C ARG A 315 4.25 25.32 19.68
N TYR A 316 5.34 24.62 19.42
CA TYR A 316 5.90 23.64 20.35
C TYR A 316 6.87 24.23 21.35
N PHE A 317 7.52 25.37 21.06
CA PHE A 317 8.47 26.01 21.96
C PHE A 317 7.88 27.28 22.58
N GLY A 318 8.16 27.50 23.86
CA GLY A 318 7.74 28.68 24.61
C GLY A 318 8.56 29.91 24.26
N SER A 319 8.33 31.00 24.99
CA SER A 319 8.97 32.29 24.75
C SER A 319 10.49 32.29 24.93
N ASP A 320 11.04 31.37 25.72
CA ASP A 320 12.48 31.19 25.88
C ASP A 320 13.13 30.40 24.74
N ASP A 321 12.32 29.88 23.80
CA ASP A 321 12.71 29.16 22.60
C ASP A 321 13.58 27.90 22.89
N ILE A 322 13.59 27.49 24.16
CA ILE A 322 14.36 26.37 24.71
C ILE A 322 13.39 25.33 25.26
N HIS A 323 12.46 25.72 26.12
CA HIS A 323 11.49 24.82 26.73
C HIS A 323 10.23 24.73 25.87
N MET A 324 9.60 23.56 25.89
CA MET A 324 8.38 23.35 25.11
C MET A 324 7.13 23.90 25.80
N THR A 325 6.11 24.22 25.02
CA THR A 325 4.77 24.47 25.53
C THR A 325 4.15 23.16 26.03
N ASN A 326 3.01 23.23 26.72
CA ASN A 326 2.29 22.01 27.13
C ASN A 326 1.93 21.12 25.92
N GLU A 327 1.62 21.74 24.78
CA GLU A 327 1.38 21.05 23.52
C GLU A 327 2.66 20.44 22.95
N GLY A 328 3.76 21.20 22.92
CA GLY A 328 5.06 20.67 22.49
C GLY A 328 5.51 19.48 23.32
N TYR A 329 5.34 19.50 24.65
CA TYR A 329 5.62 18.34 25.50
C TYR A 329 4.70 17.14 25.23
N GLN A 330 3.44 17.37 24.86
CA GLN A 330 2.53 16.29 24.46
C GLN A 330 2.93 15.67 23.12
N ALA A 331 3.33 16.50 22.15
CA ALA A 331 3.83 16.06 20.86
C ALA A 331 5.16 15.30 21.01
N HIS A 332 6.09 15.80 21.82
CA HIS A 332 7.35 15.15 22.12
C HIS A 332 7.16 13.79 22.79
N ALA A 333 6.21 13.67 23.72
CA ALA A 333 5.87 12.39 24.34
C ALA A 333 5.25 11.41 23.33
N ASN A 334 4.44 11.88 22.39
CA ASN A 334 3.88 11.03 21.32
C ASN A 334 4.96 10.55 20.35
N PHE A 335 5.89 11.44 19.99
CA PHE A 335 7.07 11.12 19.19
C PHE A 335 7.93 10.04 19.86
N ILE A 336 8.18 10.15 21.17
CA ILE A 336 8.92 9.15 21.94
C ILE A 336 8.18 7.81 22.01
N LYS A 337 6.85 7.80 22.17
CA LYS A 337 6.07 6.56 22.14
C LYS A 337 6.24 5.84 20.79
N MET A 338 6.22 6.59 19.69
CA MET A 338 6.48 6.02 18.37
C MET A 338 7.92 5.49 18.26
N ALA A 339 8.91 6.24 18.76
CA ALA A 339 10.31 5.80 18.78
C ALA A 339 10.52 4.51 19.58
N VAL A 340 9.89 4.41 20.76
CA VAL A 340 9.92 3.22 21.62
C VAL A 340 9.25 2.03 20.92
N TYR A 341 8.13 2.26 20.24
CA TYR A 341 7.47 1.23 19.44
C TYR A 341 8.40 0.68 18.35
N GLU A 342 8.96 1.56 17.51
CA GLU A 342 9.83 1.19 16.39
C GLU A 342 11.11 0.48 16.85
N ALA A 343 11.76 1.02 17.89
CA ALA A 343 12.92 0.39 18.50
C ALA A 343 12.53 -0.96 19.12
N GLY A 344 11.39 -1.04 19.81
CA GLY A 344 10.90 -2.19 20.55
C GLY A 344 10.57 -3.40 19.68
N VAL A 345 9.81 -3.22 18.59
CA VAL A 345 9.42 -4.31 17.68
C VAL A 345 10.58 -4.87 16.87
N GLY A 346 11.67 -4.11 16.73
CA GLY A 346 12.75 -4.41 15.80
C GLY A 346 12.20 -4.40 14.38
N VAL A 347 11.96 -3.21 13.83
CA VAL A 347 11.47 -2.93 12.45
C VAL A 347 10.94 -4.15 11.69
N LYS A 348 9.66 -4.45 11.90
CA LYS A 348 8.86 -5.21 10.95
C LYS A 348 8.28 -4.23 9.95
N THR A 349 8.88 -4.12 8.77
CA THR A 349 8.10 -3.71 7.60
C THR A 349 7.15 -4.85 7.29
N THR A 350 5.88 -4.71 7.65
CA THR A 350 4.82 -5.55 7.09
C THR A 350 4.78 -5.29 5.59
N SER A 351 5.28 -6.24 4.81
CA SER A 351 4.96 -6.38 3.40
C SER A 351 3.47 -6.72 3.29
N GLY A 352 2.65 -5.68 3.27
CA GLY A 352 1.32 -5.68 2.68
C GLY A 352 1.31 -4.50 1.73
N THR A 353 1.01 -4.75 0.47
CA THR A 353 1.05 -3.81 -0.66
C THR A 353 0.48 -2.43 -0.29
N ILE A 354 1.34 -1.41 -0.27
CA ILE A 354 0.96 0.00 -0.38
C ILE A 354 1.91 0.61 -1.41
N GLY A 355 1.32 1.19 -2.46
CA GLY A 355 2.03 1.77 -3.60
C GLY A 355 2.98 2.91 -3.22
N THR A 356 4.05 3.01 -4.01
CA THR A 356 4.84 4.21 -4.32
C THR A 356 4.98 5.28 -3.23
N LEU A 357 6.14 5.27 -2.56
CA LEU A 357 6.67 6.42 -1.81
C LEU A 357 7.05 7.54 -2.78
N THR A 358 6.28 8.63 -2.78
CA THR A 358 6.72 9.94 -3.30
C THR A 358 7.47 10.71 -2.21
N GLU A 359 8.56 11.38 -2.61
CA GLU A 359 9.37 12.29 -1.79
C GLU A 359 8.55 13.42 -1.15
N TYR A 360 8.86 13.75 0.10
CA TYR A 360 8.34 14.93 0.81
C TYR A 360 9.12 16.19 0.40
N ILE A 361 8.42 17.30 0.15
CA ILE A 361 9.01 18.58 -0.29
C ILE A 361 8.57 19.70 0.68
N GLY A 362 9.52 20.39 1.30
CA GLY A 362 9.32 21.50 2.25
C GLY A 362 9.31 22.89 1.59
N ILE A 363 9.03 23.93 2.39
CA ILE A 363 9.05 25.34 1.93
C ILE A 363 10.45 25.79 1.50
N GLU A 364 11.49 25.18 2.07
CA GLU A 364 12.90 25.34 1.69
C GLU A 364 13.28 24.76 0.32
N ASP A 365 12.45 23.88 -0.25
CA ASP A 365 12.65 23.30 -1.58
C ASP A 365 12.02 24.16 -2.70
N ILE A 366 11.46 25.32 -2.35
CA ILE A 366 10.98 26.34 -3.29
C ILE A 366 12.16 27.28 -3.61
N ASP A 367 12.88 26.95 -4.68
CA ASP A 367 14.01 27.74 -5.15
C ASP A 367 13.52 29.04 -5.83
N TYR A 368 13.69 30.18 -5.15
CA TYR A 368 13.43 31.51 -5.69
C TYR A 368 14.28 31.85 -6.95
N LYS A 369 15.28 31.02 -7.30
CA LYS A 369 16.21 31.28 -8.41
C LYS A 369 16.61 30.08 -9.27
N GLY A 370 15.80 29.02 -9.33
CA GLY A 370 16.14 27.86 -10.18
C GLY A 370 15.18 26.67 -10.19
N GLY A 371 14.04 26.74 -9.50
CA GLY A 371 13.04 25.66 -9.46
C GLY A 371 11.70 26.09 -10.07
N ASN A 372 10.99 25.12 -10.64
CA ASN A 372 9.79 25.29 -11.47
C ASN A 372 8.55 25.92 -10.79
N LEU A 373 8.58 26.09 -9.46
CA LEU A 373 7.50 26.68 -8.65
C LEU A 373 8.01 27.94 -7.94
N VAL A 374 7.30 29.06 -8.07
CA VAL A 374 7.69 30.37 -7.52
C VAL A 374 6.55 30.93 -6.66
N SER A 375 6.86 31.51 -5.50
CA SER A 375 5.92 32.35 -4.75
C SER A 375 6.60 33.67 -4.39
N PRO A 376 6.16 34.83 -4.92
CA PRO A 376 6.71 36.12 -4.58
C PRO A 376 6.49 36.47 -3.11
N LYS A 377 7.48 37.09 -2.49
CA LYS A 377 7.42 37.45 -1.06
C LYS A 377 6.29 38.45 -0.81
N GLY A 378 5.25 38.02 -0.09
CA GLY A 378 4.11 38.85 0.32
C GLY A 378 2.84 38.63 -0.48
N GLU A 379 2.82 37.65 -1.39
CA GLU A 379 1.62 37.26 -2.14
C GLU A 379 1.04 35.93 -1.61
N SER A 380 -0.28 35.78 -1.71
CA SER A 380 -1.01 34.56 -1.32
C SER A 380 -1.07 33.53 -2.45
N VAL A 381 -0.20 33.64 -3.45
CA VAL A 381 -0.28 32.92 -4.73
C VAL A 381 1.04 32.17 -4.99
N ILE A 382 0.92 30.99 -5.61
CA ILE A 382 2.04 30.16 -6.05
C ILE A 382 1.92 29.98 -7.57
N TYR A 383 3.03 30.08 -8.28
CA TYR A 383 3.13 29.97 -9.74
C TYR A 383 3.89 28.72 -10.14
N ASN A 384 3.42 28.02 -11.17
CA ASN A 384 4.14 26.91 -11.81
C ASN A 384 4.48 27.33 -13.25
N HIS A 385 5.68 27.85 -13.44
CA HIS A 385 6.09 28.47 -14.72
C HIS A 385 6.14 27.49 -15.88
N PRO A 386 6.75 26.30 -15.76
CA PRO A 386 6.74 25.32 -16.85
C PRO A 386 5.35 24.80 -17.16
N ALA A 387 4.50 24.64 -16.14
CA ALA A 387 3.12 24.24 -16.36
C ALA A 387 2.36 25.28 -17.18
N ASN A 388 2.51 26.55 -16.82
CA ASN A 388 1.90 27.63 -17.55
C ASN A 388 2.51 27.82 -18.95
N GLU A 389 3.80 27.50 -19.16
CA GLU A 389 4.42 27.55 -20.47
C GLU A 389 3.84 26.52 -21.45
N LEU A 390 3.48 25.34 -20.92
CA LEU A 390 2.89 24.22 -21.64
C LEU A 390 1.37 24.35 -21.83
N TRP A 391 0.65 24.84 -20.81
CA TRP A 391 -0.83 24.77 -20.75
C TRP A 391 -1.52 26.13 -20.59
N GLY A 392 -0.77 27.20 -20.31
CA GLY A 392 -1.33 28.55 -20.25
C GLY A 392 -1.81 29.02 -21.62
N SER A 393 -2.97 29.68 -21.67
CA SER A 393 -3.51 30.20 -22.92
C SER A 393 -2.72 31.43 -23.37
N LYS A 394 -2.24 31.42 -24.62
CA LYS A 394 -1.49 32.53 -25.22
C LYS A 394 -2.38 33.26 -26.22
N THR A 395 -2.91 34.41 -25.84
CA THR A 395 -3.70 35.28 -26.72
C THR A 395 -2.94 36.59 -26.97
N GLY A 396 -2.33 36.69 -28.15
CA GLY A 396 -1.42 37.80 -28.48
C GLY A 396 -0.15 37.77 -27.62
N GLU A 397 0.23 38.91 -27.03
CA GLU A 397 1.41 39.02 -26.15
C GLU A 397 1.12 38.68 -24.67
N ARG A 398 -0.12 38.34 -24.32
CA ARG A 398 -0.51 38.03 -22.94
C ARG A 398 -0.56 36.54 -22.70
N VAL A 399 0.04 36.12 -21.58
CA VAL A 399 -0.05 34.76 -21.06
C VAL A 399 -1.13 34.72 -19.99
N ILE A 400 -2.17 33.93 -20.22
CA ILE A 400 -3.26 33.71 -19.28
C ILE A 400 -2.94 32.43 -18.49
N TRP A 401 -2.83 32.58 -17.18
CA TRP A 401 -2.53 31.50 -16.26
C TRP A 401 -3.80 30.72 -15.91
N ILE A 402 -3.67 29.40 -15.73
CA ILE A 402 -4.75 28.57 -15.20
C ILE A 402 -4.70 28.69 -13.68
N GLU A 403 -5.78 29.21 -13.09
CA GLU A 403 -5.86 29.52 -11.67
C GLU A 403 -6.81 28.55 -10.95
N SER A 404 -6.55 28.27 -9.68
CA SER A 404 -7.45 27.53 -8.79
C SER A 404 -7.38 28.14 -7.40
N ILE A 405 -8.54 28.35 -6.77
CA ILE A 405 -8.63 28.87 -5.41
C ILE A 405 -8.70 27.66 -4.48
N LEU A 406 -7.68 27.52 -3.64
CA LEU A 406 -7.66 26.50 -2.61
C LEU A 406 -8.29 27.05 -1.33
N GLU A 407 -9.45 26.53 -0.96
CA GLU A 407 -10.04 26.77 0.36
C GLU A 407 -9.45 25.79 1.37
N VAL A 408 -8.80 26.33 2.39
CA VAL A 408 -8.18 25.56 3.47
C VAL A 408 -8.83 25.98 4.78
N ASP A 409 -9.45 25.04 5.49
CA ASP A 409 -10.04 25.26 6.82
C ASP A 409 -8.94 25.30 7.90
N SER A 410 -8.02 26.25 7.72
CA SER A 410 -6.88 26.48 8.59
C SER A 410 -6.36 27.88 8.33
N ASP A 411 -6.05 28.61 9.39
CA ASP A 411 -5.36 29.90 9.35
C ASP A 411 -3.83 29.75 9.47
N ASP A 412 -3.33 28.51 9.56
CA ASP A 412 -1.90 28.19 9.60
C ASP A 412 -1.25 28.40 8.22
N PRO A 413 -0.40 29.44 8.05
CA PRO A 413 0.18 29.78 6.75
C PRO A 413 1.04 28.67 6.16
N GLN A 414 1.66 27.85 7.01
CA GLN A 414 2.48 26.73 6.56
C GLN A 414 1.62 25.59 6.05
N PHE A 415 0.55 25.25 6.75
CA PHE A 415 -0.42 24.25 6.30
C PHE A 415 -1.10 24.66 4.99
N ILE A 416 -1.49 25.95 4.87
CA ILE A 416 -2.05 26.49 3.63
C ILE A 416 -1.05 26.35 2.47
N LEU A 417 0.22 26.71 2.69
CA LEU A 417 1.25 26.65 1.66
C LEU A 417 1.61 25.21 1.27
N GLU A 418 1.78 24.31 2.24
CA GLU A 418 2.05 22.89 1.98
C GLU A 418 0.91 22.24 1.21
N THR A 419 -0.34 22.56 1.57
CA THR A 419 -1.53 22.11 0.84
C THR A 419 -1.55 22.67 -0.58
N ALA A 420 -1.24 23.96 -0.76
CA ALA A 420 -1.17 24.61 -2.06
C ALA A 420 -0.05 24.05 -2.97
N VAL A 421 1.14 23.82 -2.43
CA VAL A 421 2.28 23.21 -3.18
C VAL A 421 1.98 21.77 -3.56
N LYS A 422 1.37 21.00 -2.65
CA LYS A 422 0.95 19.62 -2.91
C LYS A 422 -0.06 19.57 -4.06
N VAL A 423 -1.14 20.35 -3.97
CA VAL A 423 -2.16 20.46 -5.01
C VAL A 423 -1.55 20.93 -6.35
N MET A 424 -0.63 21.90 -6.33
CA MET A 424 0.04 22.38 -7.55
C MET A 424 0.96 21.35 -8.21
N LYS A 425 1.57 20.44 -7.43
CA LYS A 425 2.42 19.35 -7.97
C LYS A 425 1.59 18.20 -8.50
N GLU A 426 0.56 17.81 -7.77
CA GLU A 426 -0.41 16.78 -8.19
C GLU A 426 -1.12 17.17 -9.49
N ASN A 427 -1.32 18.48 -9.71
CA ASN A 427 -2.02 19.01 -10.87
C ASN A 427 -1.09 19.61 -11.95
N GLY A 428 0.22 19.60 -11.72
CA GLY A 428 1.23 20.26 -12.55
C GLY A 428 1.97 19.36 -13.54
N GLN A 429 1.67 18.06 -13.57
CA GLN A 429 2.15 17.08 -14.57
C GLN A 429 1.09 15.97 -14.75
N PRO A 430 0.83 15.46 -15.97
CA PRO A 430 -0.23 14.47 -16.20
C PRO A 430 0.07 13.09 -15.61
N ALA A 431 -0.76 12.65 -14.66
CA ALA A 431 -0.87 11.25 -14.26
C ALA A 431 -1.93 10.56 -15.14
N ALA A 432 -1.47 9.79 -16.14
CA ALA A 432 -2.26 9.12 -17.19
C ALA A 432 -3.15 10.07 -18.03
N GLN A 433 -3.29 9.77 -19.33
CA GLN A 433 -4.13 10.52 -20.25
C GLN A 433 -5.09 9.56 -20.96
N TYR A 434 -6.37 9.91 -20.96
CA TYR A 434 -7.43 9.21 -21.68
C TYR A 434 -7.99 10.16 -22.73
N VAL A 435 -8.37 9.62 -23.88
CA VAL A 435 -9.02 10.39 -24.94
C VAL A 435 -10.49 9.98 -24.96
N VAL A 436 -11.37 10.92 -24.65
CA VAL A 436 -12.83 10.74 -24.59
C VAL A 436 -13.45 11.52 -25.74
N ASP A 437 -14.51 10.98 -26.34
CA ASP A 437 -15.22 11.71 -27.39
C ASP A 437 -15.99 12.88 -26.76
N LEU A 438 -15.89 14.08 -27.36
CA LEU A 438 -16.45 15.30 -26.75
C LEU A 438 -17.97 15.25 -26.58
N ALA A 439 -18.66 14.42 -27.39
CA ALA A 439 -20.11 14.21 -27.32
C ALA A 439 -20.56 13.45 -26.05
N GLU A 440 -19.64 12.80 -25.35
CA GLU A 440 -19.91 12.08 -24.10
C GLU A 440 -19.71 12.96 -22.86
N LEU A 441 -19.25 14.20 -23.05
CA LEU A 441 -19.09 15.18 -21.99
C LEU A 441 -20.25 16.20 -21.98
N PRO A 442 -20.53 16.83 -20.82
CA PRO A 442 -21.49 17.92 -20.74
C PRO A 442 -21.15 19.07 -21.71
N ASP A 443 -22.18 19.70 -22.30
CA ASP A 443 -22.04 20.78 -23.30
C ASP A 443 -21.26 22.01 -22.80
N ASP A 444 -21.12 22.18 -21.49
CA ASP A 444 -20.46 23.29 -20.82
C ASP A 444 -19.05 22.95 -20.29
N VAL A 445 -18.54 21.76 -20.61
CA VAL A 445 -17.24 21.31 -20.10
C VAL A 445 -16.09 22.19 -20.59
N SER A 446 -15.26 22.65 -19.65
CA SER A 446 -14.13 23.53 -19.94
C SER A 446 -12.79 22.85 -19.67
N ILE A 447 -11.75 23.22 -20.45
CA ILE A 447 -10.38 22.80 -20.15
C ILE A 447 -10.02 23.23 -18.72
N GLY A 448 -9.54 22.28 -17.93
CA GLY A 448 -9.17 22.45 -16.53
C GLY A 448 -10.25 22.06 -15.52
N GLU A 449 -11.45 21.71 -15.96
CA GLU A 449 -12.54 21.22 -15.11
C GLU A 449 -12.32 19.78 -14.65
N TRP A 450 -12.77 19.47 -13.44
CA TRP A 450 -12.69 18.14 -12.84
C TRP A 450 -14.03 17.43 -12.94
N GLY A 451 -14.00 16.16 -13.35
CA GLY A 451 -15.18 15.34 -13.51
C GLY A 451 -14.95 13.91 -13.02
N LEU A 452 -16.04 13.26 -12.62
CA LEU A 452 -16.06 11.82 -12.44
C LEU A 452 -16.35 11.16 -13.78
N VAL A 453 -15.44 10.32 -14.24
CA VAL A 453 -15.56 9.53 -15.45
C VAL A 453 -15.79 8.08 -15.04
N LEU A 454 -16.78 7.44 -15.65
CA LEU A 454 -17.03 6.00 -15.50
C LEU A 454 -16.46 5.32 -16.74
N ASP A 455 -15.39 4.56 -16.55
CA ASP A 455 -14.83 3.73 -17.61
C ASP A 455 -15.49 2.35 -17.56
N HIS A 456 -16.42 2.15 -18.49
CA HIS A 456 -17.19 0.92 -18.65
C HIS A 456 -16.42 -0.19 -19.37
N GLU A 457 -15.17 0.04 -19.83
CA GLU A 457 -14.31 -1.02 -20.38
C GLU A 457 -13.83 -1.98 -19.28
N PHE A 458 -13.94 -1.60 -18.01
CA PHE A 458 -13.69 -2.44 -16.83
C PHE A 458 -15.00 -2.99 -16.24
N ASN A 459 -14.93 -4.20 -15.66
CA ASN A 459 -16.06 -4.81 -14.95
C ASN A 459 -15.65 -5.26 -13.52
N PRO A 460 -16.19 -4.63 -12.45
CA PRO A 460 -17.15 -3.52 -12.48
C PRO A 460 -16.54 -2.23 -13.07
N PRO A 461 -17.38 -1.28 -13.53
CA PRO A 461 -16.92 -0.02 -14.13
C PRO A 461 -15.92 0.69 -13.23
N LEU A 462 -14.85 1.18 -13.85
CA LEU A 462 -13.80 1.88 -13.14
C LEU A 462 -14.21 3.34 -12.95
N TYR A 463 -14.33 3.76 -11.69
CA TYR A 463 -14.62 5.14 -11.36
C TYR A 463 -13.33 5.91 -11.29
N ILE A 464 -13.17 6.92 -12.15
CA ILE A 464 -11.96 7.72 -12.23
C ILE A 464 -12.32 9.19 -12.11
N HIS A 465 -11.76 9.86 -11.11
CA HIS A 465 -11.84 11.32 -11.02
C HIS A 465 -10.69 11.90 -11.86
N ALA A 466 -11.03 12.66 -12.90
CA ALA A 466 -10.10 13.12 -13.90
C ALA A 466 -10.35 14.58 -14.26
N ARG A 467 -9.32 15.23 -14.80
CA ARG A 467 -9.35 16.62 -15.24
C ARG A 467 -9.32 16.71 -16.75
N VAL A 468 -10.12 17.60 -17.35
CA VAL A 468 -10.02 17.90 -18.78
C VAL A 468 -8.74 18.67 -19.06
N LEU A 469 -7.83 18.09 -19.84
CA LEU A 469 -6.51 18.65 -20.16
C LEU A 469 -6.49 19.35 -21.52
N GLU A 470 -7.25 18.84 -22.49
CA GLU A 470 -7.29 19.39 -23.85
C GLU A 470 -8.68 19.14 -24.45
N ILE A 471 -9.18 20.09 -25.24
CA ILE A 471 -10.37 19.91 -26.07
C ILE A 471 -9.96 20.20 -27.51
N ILE A 472 -10.09 19.20 -28.37
CA ILE A 472 -9.84 19.27 -29.80
C ILE A 472 -11.20 19.36 -30.46
N THR A 473 -11.45 20.43 -31.21
CA THR A 473 -12.69 20.61 -31.98
C THR A 473 -12.37 20.88 -33.44
N SER A 474 -13.09 20.24 -34.35
CA SER A 474 -13.03 20.47 -35.79
C SER A 474 -14.40 20.95 -36.27
N GLU A 475 -14.43 22.12 -36.91
CA GLU A 475 -15.65 22.68 -37.50
C GLU A 475 -16.11 21.93 -38.77
N THR A 476 -15.27 21.04 -39.30
CA THR A 476 -15.53 20.31 -40.56
C THR A 476 -15.71 18.81 -40.38
N ASP A 477 -15.29 18.26 -39.23
CA ASP A 477 -15.42 16.85 -38.89
C ASP A 477 -15.75 16.71 -37.40
N ILE A 478 -17.03 16.56 -37.09
CA ILE A 478 -17.51 16.46 -35.70
C ILE A 478 -16.98 15.22 -34.98
N ASN A 479 -16.57 14.17 -35.69
CA ASN A 479 -16.01 12.96 -35.10
C ASN A 479 -14.53 13.11 -34.71
N ALA A 480 -13.89 14.20 -35.15
CA ALA A 480 -12.57 14.58 -34.68
C ALA A 480 -12.63 15.35 -33.35
N ASN A 481 -13.84 15.63 -32.83
CA ASN A 481 -14.01 16.34 -31.58
C ASN A 481 -13.73 15.42 -30.38
N LYS A 482 -12.65 15.71 -29.67
CA LYS A 482 -12.17 14.87 -28.57
C LYS A 482 -11.76 15.72 -27.38
N ALA A 483 -11.94 15.20 -26.18
CA ALA A 483 -11.35 15.72 -24.98
C ALA A 483 -10.24 14.78 -24.51
N VAL A 484 -9.07 15.32 -24.21
CA VAL A 484 -8.04 14.60 -23.48
C VAL A 484 -8.26 14.88 -22.00
N ILE A 485 -8.49 13.83 -21.21
CA ILE A 485 -8.60 13.91 -19.76
C ILE A 485 -7.36 13.28 -19.12
N GLY A 486 -6.98 13.72 -17.92
CA GLY A 486 -5.84 13.17 -17.20
C GLY A 486 -5.77 13.68 -15.77
N ASN A 487 -4.63 13.45 -15.08
CA ASN A 487 -4.53 13.58 -13.62
C ASN A 487 -5.52 12.65 -12.90
N VAL A 488 -5.52 11.39 -13.37
CA VAL A 488 -6.54 10.42 -13.01
C VAL A 488 -6.31 9.87 -11.61
N THR A 489 -7.34 9.95 -10.77
CA THR A 489 -7.41 9.23 -9.50
C THR A 489 -8.45 8.13 -9.62
N GLU A 490 -8.04 6.88 -9.49
CA GLU A 490 -8.97 5.76 -9.37
C GLU A 490 -9.73 5.89 -8.05
N VAL A 491 -11.03 6.08 -8.15
CA VAL A 491 -11.95 6.21 -7.03
C VAL A 491 -12.52 4.82 -6.74
N PHE A 492 -11.77 3.99 -6.02
CA PHE A 492 -12.42 2.88 -5.31
C PHE A 492 -13.35 3.50 -4.25
N PRO A 493 -14.61 3.06 -4.11
CA PRO A 493 -15.49 3.58 -3.08
C PRO A 493 -14.81 3.41 -1.72
N ALA A 494 -14.51 4.53 -1.07
CA ALA A 494 -13.59 4.63 0.04
C ALA A 494 -13.86 3.58 1.14
N ASP A 495 -12.77 3.00 1.66
CA ASP A 495 -12.74 2.16 2.86
C ASP A 495 -13.53 2.78 4.01
N LYS A 496 -14.79 2.39 4.13
CA LYS A 496 -15.50 2.33 5.40
C LYS A 496 -15.95 0.90 5.56
N SER A 497 -15.48 0.23 6.61
CA SER A 497 -16.08 -1.01 7.12
C SER A 497 -17.60 -0.90 7.19
N ASP A 498 -18.09 0.31 7.46
CA ASP A 498 -19.49 0.67 7.54
C ASP A 498 -20.15 0.66 6.17
N ILE A 499 -19.47 0.98 5.06
CA ILE A 499 -20.03 0.86 3.70
C ILE A 499 -20.08 -0.59 3.26
N LYS A 500 -19.08 -1.44 3.57
CA LYS A 500 -19.21 -2.89 3.29
C LYS A 500 -20.31 -3.53 4.14
N LEU A 501 -20.45 -3.11 5.40
CA LEU A 501 -21.55 -3.50 6.27
C LEU A 501 -22.89 -2.97 5.73
N ILE A 502 -22.98 -1.71 5.34
CA ILE A 502 -24.18 -1.09 4.75
C ILE A 502 -24.48 -1.70 3.38
N GLN A 503 -23.50 -2.10 2.57
CA GLN A 503 -23.69 -2.80 1.29
C GLN A 503 -24.16 -4.23 1.53
N ALA A 504 -23.62 -4.92 2.54
CA ALA A 504 -24.10 -6.24 2.95
C ALA A 504 -25.51 -6.15 3.56
N GLU A 505 -25.80 -5.12 4.34
CA GLU A 505 -27.09 -4.81 4.95
C GLU A 505 -28.10 -4.35 3.91
N LEU A 506 -27.69 -3.58 2.89
CA LEU A 506 -28.50 -3.20 1.73
C LEU A 506 -28.74 -4.40 0.83
N LYS A 507 -27.76 -5.30 0.63
CA LYS A 507 -27.93 -6.55 -0.12
C LYS A 507 -28.88 -7.49 0.61
N LYS A 508 -28.77 -7.58 1.94
CA LYS A 508 -29.68 -8.33 2.80
C LYS A 508 -31.09 -7.72 2.81
N THR A 509 -31.21 -6.42 3.07
CA THR A 509 -32.47 -5.66 3.03
C THR A 509 -33.11 -5.69 1.64
N ARG A 510 -32.33 -5.60 0.55
CA ARG A 510 -32.83 -5.79 -0.83
C ARG A 510 -33.35 -7.21 -1.02
N THR A 511 -32.64 -8.22 -0.51
CA THR A 511 -33.08 -9.62 -0.58
C THR A 511 -34.37 -9.86 0.22
N GLU A 512 -34.51 -9.22 1.38
CA GLU A 512 -35.70 -9.26 2.25
C GLU A 512 -36.88 -8.49 1.63
N LEU A 513 -36.67 -7.25 1.16
CA LEU A 513 -37.67 -6.45 0.45
C LEU A 513 -38.12 -7.11 -0.87
N MET A 514 -37.20 -7.70 -1.63
CA MET A 514 -37.57 -8.51 -2.80
C MET A 514 -38.32 -9.77 -2.35
N GLY A 515 -37.97 -10.38 -1.21
CA GLY A 515 -38.72 -11.44 -0.54
C GLY A 515 -40.16 -11.08 -0.19
N GLU A 516 -40.38 -9.87 0.33
CA GLU A 516 -41.68 -9.32 0.73
C GLU A 516 -42.49 -8.86 -0.49
N TRP A 517 -41.85 -8.21 -1.47
CA TRP A 517 -42.44 -7.90 -2.77
C TRP A 517 -42.91 -9.18 -3.49
N ARG A 518 -42.11 -10.25 -3.48
CA ARG A 518 -42.45 -11.60 -3.99
C ARG A 518 -43.70 -12.20 -3.32
N GLN A 519 -44.03 -11.82 -2.09
CA GLN A 519 -45.23 -12.27 -1.38
C GLN A 519 -46.45 -11.35 -1.58
N SER A 520 -46.25 -10.15 -2.15
CA SER A 520 -47.29 -9.12 -2.31
C SER A 520 -48.00 -9.14 -3.67
N ILE A 521 -47.51 -9.94 -4.62
CA ILE A 521 -48.12 -10.12 -5.94
C ILE A 521 -48.84 -11.46 -5.94
N GLU A 522 -50.18 -11.45 -6.08
CA GLU A 522 -50.95 -12.67 -6.36
C GLU A 522 -50.51 -13.25 -7.72
N THR A 523 -49.60 -14.24 -7.71
CA THR A 523 -49.16 -14.93 -8.93
C THR A 523 -49.91 -16.27 -9.03
N THR A 524 -50.78 -16.42 -10.03
CA THR A 524 -51.41 -17.72 -10.32
C THR A 524 -50.67 -18.49 -11.43
N ALA A 525 -49.72 -17.85 -12.12
CA ALA A 525 -48.98 -18.43 -13.24
C ALA A 525 -47.65 -19.06 -12.81
N VAL A 526 -47.32 -20.23 -13.36
CA VAL A 526 -46.10 -20.99 -13.04
C VAL A 526 -45.12 -20.92 -14.21
N MET A 527 -43.84 -20.69 -13.92
CA MET A 527 -42.78 -20.73 -14.93
C MET A 527 -42.01 -22.06 -14.86
N SER A 528 -41.74 -22.64 -16.02
CA SER A 528 -40.94 -23.86 -16.18
C SER A 528 -39.77 -23.60 -17.13
N ALA A 529 -38.72 -24.41 -17.05
CA ALA A 529 -37.52 -24.24 -17.88
C ALA A 529 -37.14 -25.55 -18.57
N THR A 530 -36.85 -25.52 -19.87
CA THR A 530 -36.57 -26.74 -20.66
C THR A 530 -35.30 -27.46 -20.23
N ASN A 531 -34.24 -26.71 -19.88
CA ASN A 531 -32.96 -27.25 -19.41
C ASN A 531 -32.68 -26.90 -17.94
N GLY A 532 -33.74 -26.60 -17.17
CA GLY A 532 -33.62 -26.14 -15.80
C GLY A 532 -33.26 -24.65 -15.69
N PHE A 533 -33.13 -24.20 -14.45
CA PHE A 533 -32.91 -22.78 -14.11
C PHE A 533 -31.45 -22.46 -13.77
N ILE A 534 -30.51 -23.37 -14.06
CA ILE A 534 -29.08 -23.17 -13.82
C ILE A 534 -28.36 -23.35 -15.16
N LEU A 535 -27.75 -22.26 -15.64
CA LEU A 535 -26.88 -22.27 -16.81
C LEU A 535 -25.43 -22.42 -16.38
N SER A 536 -24.63 -23.02 -17.26
CA SER A 536 -23.20 -23.24 -17.07
C SER A 536 -22.52 -23.38 -18.43
N ASP A 537 -21.20 -23.53 -18.45
CA ASP A 537 -20.46 -23.78 -19.68
C ASP A 537 -20.94 -25.06 -20.43
N TYR A 538 -21.61 -25.98 -19.73
CA TYR A 538 -22.19 -27.21 -20.28
C TYR A 538 -23.67 -27.11 -20.65
N ILE A 539 -24.43 -26.26 -19.96
CA ILE A 539 -25.84 -25.97 -20.24
C ILE A 539 -25.92 -24.48 -20.57
N GLN A 540 -25.68 -24.16 -21.84
CA GLN A 540 -25.54 -22.77 -22.29
C GLN A 540 -26.86 -22.11 -22.69
N GLU A 541 -27.96 -22.86 -22.66
CA GLU A 541 -29.29 -22.38 -23.08
C GLU A 541 -30.39 -23.06 -22.28
N THR A 542 -31.45 -22.31 -21.95
CA THR A 542 -32.71 -22.83 -21.43
C THR A 542 -33.86 -21.98 -21.95
N GLN A 543 -35.03 -22.58 -22.16
CA GLN A 543 -36.22 -21.84 -22.53
C GLN A 543 -37.19 -21.81 -21.34
N LEU A 544 -37.50 -20.61 -20.89
CA LEU A 544 -38.55 -20.36 -19.92
C LEU A 544 -39.91 -20.45 -20.59
N VAL A 545 -40.87 -21.08 -19.93
CA VAL A 545 -42.25 -21.26 -20.42
C VAL A 545 -43.23 -20.97 -19.30
N VAL A 546 -44.11 -20.00 -19.52
CA VAL A 546 -45.16 -19.62 -18.59
C VAL A 546 -46.41 -20.45 -18.85
N SER A 547 -46.93 -21.05 -17.78
CA SER A 547 -48.17 -21.84 -17.75
C SER A 547 -49.17 -21.15 -16.83
N ILE A 548 -50.32 -20.78 -17.38
CA ILE A 548 -51.40 -20.13 -16.64
C ILE A 548 -52.49 -21.18 -16.35
N PRO A 549 -53.05 -21.24 -15.12
CA PRO A 549 -54.14 -22.15 -14.79
C PRO A 549 -55.36 -21.95 -15.70
N SER A 550 -56.05 -23.04 -16.04
CA SER A 550 -57.20 -23.04 -16.96
C SER A 550 -58.43 -22.26 -16.44
N THR A 551 -58.44 -21.86 -15.18
CA THR A 551 -59.49 -21.05 -14.54
C THR A 551 -59.29 -19.54 -14.68
N SER A 552 -58.14 -19.11 -15.21
CA SER A 552 -57.78 -17.70 -15.37
C SER A 552 -58.14 -17.17 -16.76
N GLN A 553 -58.32 -15.84 -16.89
CA GLN A 553 -58.52 -15.20 -18.18
C GLN A 553 -57.32 -15.51 -19.10
N MET A 554 -57.60 -15.91 -20.36
CA MET A 554 -56.53 -16.18 -21.33
C MET A 554 -55.86 -14.86 -21.75
N PRO A 555 -54.52 -14.75 -21.65
CA PRO A 555 -53.81 -13.56 -22.11
C PRO A 555 -53.85 -13.42 -23.62
N ALA A 556 -53.86 -12.17 -24.04
CA ALA A 556 -53.65 -11.78 -25.43
C ALA A 556 -52.17 -11.50 -25.72
N TYR A 557 -51.42 -11.03 -24.72
CA TYR A 557 -50.03 -10.63 -24.85
C TYR A 557 -49.20 -11.08 -23.64
N TYR A 558 -47.90 -11.20 -23.86
CA TYR A 558 -46.91 -11.44 -22.83
C TYR A 558 -45.80 -10.42 -23.00
N THR A 559 -45.30 -9.86 -21.91
CA THR A 559 -44.07 -9.07 -21.92
C THR A 559 -43.08 -9.70 -20.96
N TRP A 560 -41.80 -9.58 -21.29
CA TRP A 560 -40.73 -10.15 -20.52
C TRP A 560 -39.77 -9.07 -20.06
N GLU A 561 -39.30 -9.21 -18.82
CA GLU A 561 -38.31 -8.32 -18.24
C GLU A 561 -37.28 -9.15 -17.48
N ARG A 562 -36.01 -8.79 -17.63
CA ARG A 562 -34.93 -9.22 -16.77
C ARG A 562 -34.68 -8.16 -15.71
N VAL A 563 -34.46 -8.63 -14.48
CA VAL A 563 -34.02 -7.82 -13.35
C VAL A 563 -32.83 -8.51 -12.68
N SER A 564 -31.71 -7.81 -12.62
CA SER A 564 -30.43 -8.31 -12.12
C SER A 564 -29.72 -7.27 -11.24
N GLU A 565 -28.43 -7.47 -10.99
CA GLU A 565 -27.59 -6.48 -10.32
C GLU A 565 -27.11 -5.36 -11.24
N ASP A 566 -27.19 -5.53 -12.56
CA ASP A 566 -26.80 -4.53 -13.56
C ASP A 566 -28.04 -3.96 -14.28
N SER A 567 -28.50 -2.81 -13.81
CA SER A 567 -29.67 -2.13 -14.36
C SER A 567 -29.47 -1.59 -15.78
N ILE A 568 -28.23 -1.40 -16.23
CA ILE A 568 -27.93 -0.94 -17.59
C ILE A 568 -28.07 -2.13 -18.53
N ALA A 569 -27.41 -3.25 -18.20
CA ALA A 569 -27.55 -4.48 -18.98
C ALA A 569 -29.03 -4.93 -19.03
N ASP A 570 -29.78 -4.80 -17.94
CA ASP A 570 -31.22 -5.09 -17.92
C ASP A 570 -32.00 -4.20 -18.87
N ARG A 571 -31.71 -2.89 -18.90
CA ARG A 571 -32.36 -1.97 -19.85
C ARG A 571 -32.10 -2.39 -21.28
N GLU A 572 -30.85 -2.65 -21.64
CA GLU A 572 -30.50 -3.11 -22.99
C GLU A 572 -31.19 -4.43 -23.36
N PHE A 573 -31.21 -5.38 -22.43
CA PHE A 573 -31.88 -6.67 -22.64
C PHE A 573 -33.41 -6.50 -22.77
N ASN A 574 -34.02 -5.66 -21.94
CA ASN A 574 -35.46 -5.43 -21.93
C ASN A 574 -35.90 -4.61 -23.15
N ASP A 575 -35.11 -3.63 -23.59
CA ASP A 575 -35.35 -2.88 -24.83
C ASP A 575 -35.37 -3.81 -26.05
N ILE A 576 -34.54 -4.87 -26.05
CA ILE A 576 -34.59 -5.91 -27.08
C ILE A 576 -35.88 -6.73 -26.96
N LEU A 577 -36.27 -7.13 -25.74
CA LEU A 577 -37.47 -7.95 -25.51
C LEU A 577 -38.77 -7.24 -25.87
N GLU A 578 -38.89 -5.95 -25.56
CA GLU A 578 -40.05 -5.11 -25.92
C GLU A 578 -40.35 -5.13 -27.42
N ASN A 579 -39.32 -5.39 -28.24
CA ASN A 579 -39.40 -5.34 -29.71
C ASN A 579 -39.44 -6.72 -30.39
N THR A 580 -39.37 -7.84 -29.65
CA THR A 580 -39.08 -9.15 -30.26
C THR A 580 -40.00 -10.31 -29.85
N GLU A 581 -40.54 -10.36 -28.63
CA GLU A 581 -41.27 -11.57 -28.17
C GLU A 581 -42.55 -11.27 -27.35
N GLU A 582 -43.73 -11.29 -27.99
CA GLU A 582 -45.03 -11.32 -27.29
C GLU A 582 -45.50 -12.77 -26.99
N THR A 583 -44.58 -13.65 -26.58
CA THR A 583 -44.88 -15.07 -26.40
C THR A 583 -44.79 -15.51 -24.94
N ASN A 584 -45.46 -16.61 -24.59
CA ASN A 584 -45.35 -17.20 -23.26
C ASN A 584 -44.03 -17.95 -23.03
N ARG A 585 -43.06 -17.78 -23.93
CA ARG A 585 -41.75 -18.41 -23.91
C ARG A 585 -40.67 -17.35 -24.03
N LEU A 586 -39.56 -17.58 -23.35
CA LEU A 586 -38.36 -16.77 -23.48
C LEU A 586 -37.16 -17.70 -23.55
N THR A 587 -36.39 -17.62 -24.64
CA THR A 587 -35.16 -18.40 -24.78
C THR A 587 -34.01 -17.61 -24.19
N LEU A 588 -33.29 -18.23 -23.25
CA LEU A 588 -32.17 -17.61 -22.55
C LEU A 588 -30.90 -18.37 -22.82
N TYR A 589 -29.85 -17.63 -23.13
CA TYR A 589 -28.48 -18.10 -23.21
C TYR A 589 -27.72 -17.75 -21.93
N LEU A 590 -26.60 -18.43 -21.73
CA LEU A 590 -25.72 -18.20 -20.58
C LEU A 590 -25.35 -16.71 -20.43
N LYS A 591 -25.08 -16.03 -21.54
CA LYS A 591 -24.77 -14.58 -21.59
C LYS A 591 -25.92 -13.68 -21.13
N ASP A 592 -27.15 -14.19 -21.11
CA ASP A 592 -28.33 -13.42 -20.72
C ASP A 592 -28.53 -13.41 -19.20
N VAL A 593 -27.73 -14.19 -18.45
CA VAL A 593 -27.62 -14.12 -16.99
C VAL A 593 -26.49 -13.16 -16.63
N VAL A 594 -26.84 -12.06 -15.97
CA VAL A 594 -25.89 -11.08 -15.43
C VAL A 594 -25.46 -11.53 -14.04
N GLY A 595 -24.15 -11.54 -13.81
CA GLY A 595 -23.56 -11.95 -12.53
C GLY A 595 -23.82 -13.43 -12.22
N ASP A 596 -24.09 -13.72 -10.95
CA ASP A 596 -24.35 -15.09 -10.48
C ASP A 596 -25.83 -15.50 -10.67
N GLU A 597 -26.76 -14.54 -10.72
CA GLU A 597 -28.20 -14.81 -10.89
C GLU A 597 -28.96 -13.62 -11.47
N SER A 598 -29.96 -13.90 -12.30
CA SER A 598 -30.88 -12.91 -12.87
C SER A 598 -32.33 -13.38 -12.71
N MET A 599 -33.23 -12.44 -12.40
CA MET A 599 -34.66 -12.70 -12.34
C MET A 599 -35.28 -12.44 -13.70
N PHE A 600 -36.20 -13.30 -14.11
CA PHE A 600 -37.00 -13.13 -15.31
C PHE A 600 -38.46 -13.06 -14.91
N ILE A 601 -39.11 -11.99 -15.36
CA ILE A 601 -40.49 -11.65 -15.09
C ILE A 601 -41.23 -11.76 -16.41
N CYS A 602 -42.39 -12.40 -16.38
CA CYS A 602 -43.33 -12.42 -17.48
C CYS A 602 -44.65 -11.83 -17.02
N ILE A 603 -45.11 -10.80 -17.71
CA ILE A 603 -46.39 -10.15 -17.45
C ILE A 603 -47.36 -10.58 -18.55
N ALA A 604 -48.41 -11.28 -18.15
CA ALA A 604 -49.50 -11.68 -19.03
C ALA A 604 -50.57 -10.58 -19.03
N LEU A 605 -50.97 -10.13 -20.22
CA LEU A 605 -51.88 -9.00 -20.43
C LEU A 605 -53.14 -9.43 -21.19
N ASP A 606 -54.27 -8.76 -20.92
CA ASP A 606 -55.50 -8.91 -21.72
C ASP A 606 -55.47 -8.09 -23.03
N THR A 607 -56.56 -8.16 -23.81
CA THR A 607 -56.70 -7.44 -25.09
C THR A 607 -56.70 -5.91 -24.96
N LYS A 608 -56.81 -5.36 -23.75
CA LYS A 608 -56.71 -3.93 -23.45
C LYS A 608 -55.37 -3.56 -22.81
N ARG A 609 -54.38 -4.48 -22.85
CA ARG A 609 -53.07 -4.37 -22.20
C ARG A 609 -53.16 -4.18 -20.68
N LYS A 610 -54.22 -4.68 -20.04
CA LYS A 610 -54.30 -4.72 -18.58
C LYS A 610 -53.61 -5.99 -18.07
N VAL A 611 -52.82 -5.85 -17.00
CA VAL A 611 -52.19 -6.99 -16.32
C VAL A 611 -53.25 -7.97 -15.79
N ILE A 612 -53.11 -9.24 -16.17
CA ILE A 612 -53.97 -10.33 -15.69
C ILE A 612 -53.20 -11.37 -14.87
N ASN A 613 -51.91 -11.57 -15.13
CA ASN A 613 -51.06 -12.47 -14.37
C ASN A 613 -49.60 -12.05 -14.48
N ILE A 614 -48.81 -12.41 -13.47
CA ILE A 614 -47.37 -12.23 -13.47
C ILE A 614 -46.75 -13.57 -13.09
N ALA A 615 -45.71 -13.99 -13.80
CA ALA A 615 -44.88 -15.15 -13.47
C ALA A 615 -43.44 -14.67 -13.31
N THR A 616 -42.74 -15.16 -12.30
CA THR A 616 -41.33 -14.82 -12.08
C THR A 616 -40.51 -16.08 -11.85
N THR A 617 -39.25 -16.07 -12.27
CA THR A 617 -38.28 -17.11 -11.90
C THR A 617 -36.88 -16.53 -11.78
N MET A 618 -35.99 -17.24 -11.08
CA MET A 618 -34.56 -16.94 -11.04
C MET A 618 -33.82 -17.91 -11.95
N VAL A 619 -32.91 -17.41 -12.78
CA VAL A 619 -31.94 -18.23 -13.52
C VAL A 619 -30.55 -17.89 -13.01
N ARG A 620 -29.75 -18.93 -12.70
CA ARG A 620 -28.42 -18.79 -12.10
C ARG A 620 -27.31 -19.21 -13.03
N TYR A 621 -26.17 -18.54 -12.91
CA TYR A 621 -24.91 -19.03 -13.43
C TYR A 621 -24.13 -19.75 -12.33
N GLN A 622 -23.55 -20.90 -12.65
CA GLN A 622 -22.66 -21.60 -11.73
C GLN A 622 -21.33 -21.96 -12.40
N LEU A 623 -20.24 -21.36 -11.90
CA LEU A 623 -18.86 -21.73 -12.19
C LEU A 623 -18.41 -22.91 -11.33
N GLN A 624 -17.81 -23.92 -11.96
CA GLN A 624 -16.77 -24.86 -11.46
C GLN A 624 -17.09 -26.37 -11.40
N GLY A 625 -16.09 -27.16 -11.83
CA GLY A 625 -15.57 -28.27 -11.01
C GLY A 625 -16.37 -29.56 -10.94
N LEU A 626 -17.19 -29.90 -11.94
CA LEU A 626 -17.94 -31.15 -11.93
C LEU A 626 -17.01 -32.38 -12.08
N SER A 627 -17.19 -33.37 -11.20
CA SER A 627 -16.52 -34.66 -11.34
C SER A 627 -17.08 -35.41 -12.56
N GLU A 628 -16.31 -36.33 -13.16
CA GLU A 628 -16.79 -37.14 -14.29
C GLU A 628 -18.03 -37.99 -13.95
N ALA A 629 -18.25 -38.29 -12.67
CA ALA A 629 -19.46 -38.95 -12.20
C ALA A 629 -20.69 -38.03 -12.29
N ASP A 630 -20.55 -36.76 -11.88
CA ASP A 630 -21.63 -35.78 -11.95
C ASP A 630 -21.99 -35.45 -13.41
N LYS A 631 -21.00 -35.46 -14.31
CA LYS A 631 -21.22 -35.28 -15.77
C LYS A 631 -22.02 -36.44 -16.38
N SER A 632 -21.75 -37.67 -15.96
CA SER A 632 -22.47 -38.86 -16.44
C SER A 632 -23.90 -38.96 -15.89
N GLU A 633 -24.14 -38.50 -14.66
CA GLU A 633 -25.47 -38.50 -14.05
C GLU A 633 -26.40 -37.40 -14.62
N ILE A 634 -25.84 -36.26 -15.02
CA ILE A 634 -26.56 -35.18 -15.73
C ILE A 634 -26.94 -35.62 -17.16
N GLN A 635 -26.03 -36.28 -17.90
CA GLN A 635 -26.32 -36.80 -19.24
C GLN A 635 -27.41 -37.88 -19.26
N ASN A 636 -27.54 -38.66 -18.17
CA ASN A 636 -28.52 -39.74 -18.05
C ASN A 636 -29.83 -39.32 -17.34
N GLY A 637 -30.04 -38.03 -17.06
CA GLY A 637 -31.31 -37.50 -16.55
C GLY A 637 -31.76 -38.03 -15.20
N THR A 638 -30.82 -38.48 -14.34
CA THR A 638 -31.14 -39.18 -13.08
C THR A 638 -30.58 -38.48 -11.84
N VAL A 639 -30.54 -37.14 -11.81
CA VAL A 639 -30.34 -36.41 -10.54
C VAL A 639 -31.70 -36.21 -9.86
N ASN A 640 -31.97 -37.02 -8.84
CA ASN A 640 -33.14 -36.92 -7.95
C ASN A 640 -32.90 -36.02 -6.73
N ASN A 641 -31.78 -35.28 -6.64
CA ASN A 641 -31.42 -34.50 -5.44
C ASN A 641 -31.16 -32.99 -5.66
N LEU A 642 -31.47 -32.45 -6.84
CA LEU A 642 -31.82 -31.04 -7.00
C LEU A 642 -33.25 -31.05 -7.55
N LYS A 643 -34.22 -30.78 -6.67
CA LYS A 643 -35.64 -31.06 -6.87
C LYS A 643 -36.12 -30.76 -8.29
N ARG A 644 -36.34 -31.86 -9.02
CA ARG A 644 -37.21 -31.96 -10.17
C ARG A 644 -38.61 -31.53 -9.71
N GLY A 645 -39.04 -30.33 -10.11
CA GLY A 645 -40.39 -29.84 -9.88
C GLY A 645 -40.76 -29.58 -8.42
N GLU A 646 -40.44 -28.39 -7.91
CA GLU A 646 -41.36 -27.74 -6.97
C GLU A 646 -42.01 -26.57 -7.72
N VAL A 647 -43.27 -26.79 -8.08
CA VAL A 647 -44.23 -25.73 -8.35
C VAL A 647 -44.27 -24.88 -7.08
N VAL A 648 -43.80 -23.64 -7.13
CA VAL A 648 -44.11 -22.67 -6.08
C VAL A 648 -45.54 -22.19 -6.34
N THR A 649 -46.52 -22.98 -5.91
CA THR A 649 -47.91 -22.58 -5.77
C THR A 649 -48.21 -22.30 -4.30
N GLU A 650 -48.91 -21.19 -4.08
CA GLU A 650 -49.68 -20.80 -2.87
C GLU A 650 -48.91 -20.25 -1.65
N ILE A 651 -48.91 -18.92 -1.50
CA ILE A 651 -49.17 -18.27 -0.20
C ILE A 651 -50.20 -17.14 -0.43
N ASN A 652 -51.42 -17.35 0.09
CA ASN A 652 -52.55 -16.42 0.05
C ASN A 652 -52.49 -15.35 1.18
N ASN A 653 -52.65 -14.08 0.79
CA ASN A 653 -53.26 -12.87 1.40
C ASN A 653 -53.56 -12.74 2.91
N ASN A 654 -53.14 -11.59 3.52
CA ASN A 654 -54.05 -10.51 3.98
C ASN A 654 -53.35 -9.33 4.72
N ASN A 655 -53.83 -8.09 4.44
CA ASN A 655 -53.73 -6.78 5.15
C ASN A 655 -52.66 -5.76 4.66
N ALA A 656 -52.85 -4.43 4.61
CA ALA A 656 -53.87 -3.47 4.15
C ALA A 656 -53.29 -2.04 4.40
N PHE A 657 -53.51 -1.08 3.49
CA PHE A 657 -52.99 0.30 3.48
C PHE A 657 -53.54 1.22 4.61
N ASN A 658 -52.77 2.23 5.07
CA ASN A 658 -53.26 3.32 5.95
C ASN A 658 -52.61 4.70 5.66
N ILE A 659 -53.41 5.77 5.68
CA ILE A 659 -53.01 7.17 5.46
C ILE A 659 -53.01 7.94 6.80
N THR A 660 -51.93 8.67 7.10
CA THR A 660 -51.84 9.50 8.33
C THR A 660 -51.37 10.93 8.02
N ASN A 661 -51.39 11.80 9.04
CA ASN A 661 -51.12 13.25 8.92
C ASN A 661 -49.68 13.62 8.49
N ASN A 662 -48.75 12.67 8.41
CA ASN A 662 -47.38 12.88 7.94
C ASN A 662 -47.05 12.17 6.61
N GLY A 663 -47.99 11.42 6.01
CA GLY A 663 -47.77 10.69 4.75
C GLY A 663 -48.55 9.37 4.64
N ILE A 664 -48.36 8.67 3.51
CA ILE A 664 -48.95 7.35 3.21
C ILE A 664 -48.02 6.26 3.76
N SER A 665 -48.56 5.31 4.53
CA SER A 665 -47.80 4.18 5.11
C SER A 665 -48.33 2.83 4.60
N ILE A 666 -47.43 1.88 4.38
CA ILE A 666 -47.74 0.49 4.04
C ILE A 666 -47.01 -0.40 5.06
N GLY A 667 -47.73 -1.26 5.78
CA GLY A 667 -47.13 -2.17 6.77
C GLY A 667 -46.48 -1.50 8.00
N GLY A 668 -46.69 -0.19 8.21
CA GLY A 668 -46.10 0.56 9.33
C GLY A 668 -44.74 1.21 9.04
N VAL A 669 -44.30 1.25 7.77
CA VAL A 669 -43.09 1.95 7.34
C VAL A 669 -43.48 3.18 6.50
N GLU A 670 -42.87 4.34 6.79
CA GLU A 670 -43.03 5.57 6.01
C GLU A 670 -42.12 5.53 4.78
N LEU A 671 -42.67 5.80 3.60
CA LEU A 671 -41.93 5.84 2.34
C LEU A 671 -41.18 7.16 2.18
N THR A 672 -39.95 7.09 1.67
CA THR A 672 -39.18 8.29 1.29
C THR A 672 -39.70 8.90 -0.02
N SER A 673 -39.39 10.18 -0.27
CA SER A 673 -39.90 10.95 -1.41
C SER A 673 -39.58 10.32 -2.78
N VAL A 674 -38.41 9.66 -2.90
CA VAL A 674 -37.97 8.99 -4.14
C VAL A 674 -38.76 7.70 -4.37
N GLN A 675 -39.01 6.93 -3.30
CA GLN A 675 -39.80 5.69 -3.36
C GLN A 675 -41.26 5.98 -3.68
N LEU A 676 -41.80 7.10 -3.17
CA LEU A 676 -43.14 7.57 -3.53
C LEU A 676 -43.20 8.01 -4.99
N HIS A 677 -42.14 8.63 -5.52
CA HIS A 677 -42.10 9.11 -6.92
C HIS A 677 -42.06 7.94 -7.92
N GLN A 678 -41.20 6.95 -7.70
CA GLN A 678 -41.13 5.75 -8.55
C GLN A 678 -42.42 4.91 -8.48
N LEU A 679 -43.07 4.84 -7.31
CA LEU A 679 -44.36 4.16 -7.17
C LEU A 679 -45.49 4.91 -7.92
N LEU A 680 -45.45 6.25 -7.94
CA LEU A 680 -46.40 7.08 -8.67
C LEU A 680 -46.16 7.06 -10.19
N GLU A 681 -44.92 6.87 -10.64
CA GLU A 681 -44.59 6.65 -12.07
C GLU A 681 -45.04 5.27 -12.56
N LEU A 682 -45.01 4.24 -11.71
CA LEU A 682 -45.49 2.89 -12.04
C LEU A 682 -47.02 2.74 -11.98
N LEU A 683 -47.72 3.65 -11.27
CA LEU A 683 -49.19 3.62 -11.11
C LEU A 683 -49.93 4.56 -12.07
N ASN A 684 -49.23 5.50 -12.72
CA ASN A 684 -49.72 6.28 -13.87
C ASN A 684 -49.46 5.53 -15.17
#